data_AF-A0A7W4BN62-F1
#
_entry.id   AF-A0A7W4BN62-F1
#
_cell.length_a   1.000
_cell.length_b   1.000
_cell.length_c   1.000
_cell.angle_alpha   90.00
_cell.angle_beta   90.00
_cell.angle_gamma   90.00
#
_symmetry.space_group_name_H-M   'P 1'
#
loop_
_entity.id
_entity.type
_entity.pdbx_description
1 polymer ?
#
loop_
_entity_poly.entity_id
_entity_poly.type
_entity_poly.pdbx_seq_one_letter_code
_entity_poly.pdbx_strand_id
1 'polypeptide(L)'
;MAKRIIKFTPIAASVALTLGLTGCGSDNDNNYNKPDPVTVYKGEVSTNFNTQVSGKAVKGSLKNAVVTVSTVDDSGEPVPVAYRLEAASDASYTAESTTSQADADAKAQAMVAAANPTETMTSITGAYNIYLEDGFTGALYITVSTSKEDDDSMVKCDSFTGCGSYDEAPAASEDAGMINNGDTAIDFGEWYKDDLELQVVKFIKAPVAPASARGINFAEGDGSGAQQYFANVTLYTSIAAKILLDGAKDGSTVSDEAVAAASLKTLIQILGPDTAIKAASLLGDISLGGAVDFSDIGEGDSLDAGTLALVQTAVSLQSVAGAGANGSLKDLIASLSAAVKEGKVSNSDNEIVQKIAAELQKAVENTSLIFAAVVTGEGIDEAFTKVAENLGITDPDEIAKLKDKATKAVEDVQAKAKEKGLDKDLNETAKEVKKALEKIGCEDNCDAGDDFVAKVAAELESQITTITSALATATTSVSKGVTELNTVKELGDAGLDTTDKVLAYSSAVFTLSGNKVAYSQLQVELSAALNSATSIASTAAGLGDEYQQLTDKSDVLVNAITAQLSAVVTLIKGIAEEEARSNEAVAAFELALDVAKNNASVANASLGSADSAAMVAQADLSTAMMAVDAAMLDTKENAVAALASAQSAIIQAMALSTKANELASAADQAETAAASLAAIASEEIDKTMAAELSAAAKLSTAFATELADKAATALTTATTLETNAKSTIAKFELLVKVKAGTEQARSATLITKTGGQALFDISEVIYDVLTEAWDYGDEGVDVVSTRYPAWTYSFDKDDLELDLMNTVTGEKVTVNGSINNKALIFAFGGMIKSEDGAVIKIETLANMSDALEDCVDAYYGVISTEQSDSCLAIDFEEEVNSDTAIDGTVLAVNGWSRVEIIDGDSGFVGTLSLAGTDSSSIAAITASGLTSGLNFTATISIDGNYQEDLYGLEIQLHNGFGYELFIGARDGEDFSGSVNANFNNMITEFGQVTEITNGISVKYYDGEVIDYTDITFLDSSK
;
A
#
# COMPACT_ATOMS: atom_id res chain seq x y z
N MET A 1 12.64 -53.94 -20.37
CA MET A 1 12.19 -55.30 -20.02
C MET A 1 11.83 -55.32 -18.54
N ALA A 2 10.53 -55.35 -18.19
CA ALA A 2 9.96 -56.02 -17.01
C ALA A 2 8.46 -55.66 -16.88
N LYS A 3 7.62 -56.64 -17.26
CA LYS A 3 6.24 -56.96 -16.82
C LYS A 3 5.32 -55.84 -16.28
N ARG A 4 4.39 -55.40 -17.14
CA ARG A 4 3.05 -54.94 -16.73
C ARG A 4 2.29 -56.11 -16.09
N ILE A 5 1.84 -55.94 -14.85
CA ILE A 5 0.79 -56.73 -14.21
C ILE A 5 -0.37 -55.77 -13.95
N ILE A 6 -1.45 -55.89 -14.73
CA ILE A 6 -2.73 -55.26 -14.43
C ILE A 6 -3.57 -56.34 -13.73
N LYS A 7 -3.84 -56.17 -12.44
CA LYS A 7 -4.83 -56.96 -11.69
C LYS A 7 -6.20 -56.32 -11.90
N PHE A 8 -7.04 -56.93 -12.72
CA PHE A 8 -8.49 -56.72 -12.67
C PHE A 8 -9.05 -57.49 -11.47
N THR A 9 -9.82 -56.81 -10.60
CA THR A 9 -10.69 -57.47 -9.62
C THR A 9 -12.15 -57.44 -10.12
N PRO A 10 -12.91 -58.55 -9.99
CA PRO A 10 -14.25 -58.67 -10.55
C PRO A 10 -15.35 -58.52 -9.47
N ILE A 11 -16.29 -57.59 -9.64
CA ILE A 11 -17.60 -57.65 -8.96
C ILE A 11 -18.69 -57.41 -10.00
N ALA A 12 -19.01 -58.46 -10.75
CA ALA A 12 -20.30 -58.63 -11.45
C ALA A 12 -20.48 -60.11 -11.80
N ALA A 13 -20.36 -60.98 -10.79
CA ALA A 13 -20.68 -62.40 -10.90
C ALA A 13 -21.29 -62.89 -9.59
N SER A 14 -22.46 -62.33 -9.21
CA SER A 14 -23.15 -62.71 -7.97
C SER A 14 -24.68 -62.54 -8.01
N VAL A 15 -25.34 -62.57 -9.18
CA VAL A 15 -26.81 -62.69 -9.27
C VAL A 15 -27.25 -63.57 -10.46
N ALA A 16 -26.59 -64.72 -10.67
CA ALA A 16 -27.05 -65.68 -11.69
C ALA A 16 -26.99 -67.16 -11.24
N LEU A 17 -26.74 -67.45 -9.95
CA LEU A 17 -26.55 -68.83 -9.50
C LEU A 17 -27.11 -69.14 -8.10
N THR A 18 -28.34 -68.71 -7.81
CA THR A 18 -29.19 -69.38 -6.81
C THR A 18 -30.62 -69.46 -7.36
N LEU A 19 -31.24 -70.64 -7.20
CA LEU A 19 -32.57 -71.07 -7.71
C LEU A 19 -32.58 -71.80 -9.07
N GLY A 20 -31.97 -72.99 -9.08
CA GLY A 20 -32.75 -74.24 -9.14
C GLY A 20 -33.20 -74.77 -10.50
N LEU A 21 -32.43 -75.70 -11.08
CA LEU A 21 -32.97 -76.82 -11.87
C LEU A 21 -32.22 -78.12 -11.53
N THR A 22 -32.79 -78.88 -10.60
CA THR A 22 -32.65 -80.35 -10.56
C THR A 22 -33.91 -80.92 -11.22
N GLY A 23 -33.72 -81.81 -12.18
CA GLY A 23 -34.78 -82.26 -13.08
C GLY A 23 -35.70 -83.35 -12.53
N CYS A 24 -36.85 -83.52 -13.17
CA CYS A 24 -37.42 -84.77 -13.69
C CYS A 24 -38.88 -84.55 -14.11
N GLY A 25 -39.27 -85.14 -15.25
CA GLY A 25 -40.65 -85.59 -15.47
C GLY A 25 -41.46 -84.81 -16.51
N SER A 26 -41.54 -85.43 -17.70
CA SER A 26 -42.73 -85.60 -18.55
C SER A 26 -43.84 -84.54 -18.62
N ASP A 27 -44.18 -84.27 -19.87
CA ASP A 27 -45.49 -83.85 -20.42
C ASP A 27 -45.92 -82.39 -20.32
N ASN A 28 -46.13 -81.84 -21.52
CA ASN A 28 -46.98 -80.72 -21.94
C ASN A 28 -47.67 -79.93 -20.83
N ASP A 29 -47.33 -78.65 -20.72
CA ASP A 29 -48.31 -77.59 -20.89
C ASP A 29 -47.67 -76.27 -21.34
N ASN A 30 -48.31 -75.64 -22.33
CA ASN A 30 -47.99 -74.33 -22.90
C ASN A 30 -48.12 -73.22 -21.84
N ASN A 31 -47.01 -72.79 -21.24
CA ASN A 31 -46.95 -71.45 -20.63
C ASN A 31 -45.53 -70.87 -20.74
N TYR A 32 -45.24 -70.27 -21.88
CA TYR A 32 -44.07 -69.42 -22.06
C TYR A 32 -44.47 -68.00 -21.59
N ASN A 33 -44.17 -67.66 -20.33
CA ASN A 33 -44.18 -66.26 -19.91
C ASN A 33 -43.00 -65.57 -20.61
N LYS A 34 -43.29 -64.81 -21.66
CA LYS A 34 -42.33 -63.88 -22.28
C LYS A 34 -41.87 -62.92 -21.17
N PRO A 35 -40.56 -62.71 -20.94
CA PRO A 35 -40.13 -61.60 -20.10
C PRO A 35 -40.66 -60.32 -20.74
N ASP A 36 -41.34 -59.47 -19.97
CA ASP A 36 -41.76 -58.18 -20.48
C ASP A 36 -40.54 -57.40 -21.01
N PRO A 37 -40.67 -56.66 -22.11
CA PRO A 37 -39.57 -55.83 -22.62
C PRO A 37 -39.13 -54.88 -21.51
N VAL A 38 -37.83 -54.86 -21.20
CA VAL A 38 -37.28 -53.83 -20.32
C VAL A 38 -37.38 -52.50 -21.07
N THR A 39 -38.23 -51.60 -20.62
CA THR A 39 -38.32 -50.24 -21.18
C THR A 39 -37.02 -49.52 -20.88
N VAL A 40 -36.30 -49.12 -21.94
CA VAL A 40 -35.10 -48.28 -21.84
C VAL A 40 -35.48 -46.86 -22.19
N TYR A 41 -35.26 -45.96 -21.23
CA TYR A 41 -35.41 -44.52 -21.37
C TYR A 41 -34.05 -43.91 -21.75
N LYS A 42 -34.05 -42.87 -22.58
CA LYS A 42 -32.85 -42.16 -23.04
C LYS A 42 -32.94 -40.70 -22.63
N GLY A 43 -32.00 -40.24 -21.82
CA GLY A 43 -31.80 -38.83 -21.52
C GLY A 43 -30.70 -38.26 -22.42
N GLU A 44 -30.87 -37.01 -22.82
CA GLU A 44 -29.90 -36.24 -23.62
C GLU A 44 -29.81 -34.83 -23.07
N VAL A 45 -28.59 -34.34 -22.86
CA VAL A 45 -28.29 -32.97 -22.42
C VAL A 45 -27.27 -32.38 -23.37
N SER A 46 -27.58 -31.22 -23.96
CA SER A 46 -26.68 -30.43 -24.79
C SER A 46 -26.35 -29.12 -24.08
N THR A 47 -25.06 -28.77 -24.00
CA THR A 47 -24.61 -27.54 -23.35
C THR A 47 -23.35 -26.96 -24.01
N ASN A 48 -23.02 -25.72 -23.64
CA ASN A 48 -21.88 -24.96 -24.13
C ASN A 48 -20.94 -24.58 -23.00
N PHE A 49 -19.65 -24.46 -23.31
CA PHE A 49 -18.60 -24.04 -22.40
C PHE A 49 -17.85 -22.84 -22.99
N ASN A 50 -18.35 -21.63 -22.77
CA ASN A 50 -17.77 -20.38 -23.26
C ASN A 50 -17.44 -19.38 -22.14
N THR A 51 -17.72 -19.66 -20.87
CA THR A 51 -17.31 -18.76 -19.79
C THR A 51 -15.89 -19.10 -19.36
N GLN A 52 -14.93 -18.29 -19.77
CA GLN A 52 -13.52 -18.51 -19.47
C GLN A 52 -13.18 -18.00 -18.07
N VAL A 53 -12.52 -18.83 -17.26
CA VAL A 53 -11.89 -18.43 -16.00
C VAL A 53 -10.41 -18.76 -16.06
N SER A 54 -9.56 -17.74 -15.93
CA SER A 54 -8.11 -17.88 -15.96
C SER A 54 -7.47 -17.22 -14.75
N GLY A 55 -6.28 -17.68 -14.38
CA GLY A 55 -5.49 -17.07 -13.32
C GLY A 55 -4.12 -17.67 -13.21
N LYS A 56 -3.32 -17.09 -12.31
CA LYS A 56 -2.00 -17.59 -11.93
C LYS A 56 -2.02 -17.99 -10.46
N ALA A 57 -1.51 -19.18 -10.17
CA ALA A 57 -1.30 -19.64 -8.81
C ALA A 57 0.12 -19.26 -8.36
N VAL A 58 0.20 -18.29 -7.45
CA VAL A 58 1.47 -17.63 -7.11
C VAL A 58 1.70 -17.60 -5.62
N LYS A 59 2.83 -18.18 -5.26
CA LYS A 59 3.51 -18.03 -3.99
C LYS A 59 5.04 -17.93 -4.19
N GLY A 60 5.49 -17.79 -5.43
CA GLY A 60 6.46 -18.67 -6.12
C GLY A 60 5.70 -19.49 -7.15
N SER A 61 6.10 -19.52 -8.43
CA SER A 61 5.38 -20.29 -9.45
C SER A 61 5.12 -21.73 -8.99
N LEU A 62 3.90 -22.21 -9.16
CA LEU A 62 3.52 -23.58 -8.85
C LEU A 62 3.47 -24.37 -10.15
N LYS A 63 4.41 -25.30 -10.36
CA LYS A 63 4.47 -26.13 -11.56
C LYS A 63 3.74 -27.44 -11.33
N ASN A 64 2.95 -27.88 -12.30
CA ASN A 64 2.22 -29.16 -12.25
C ASN A 64 1.36 -29.30 -10.98
N ALA A 65 0.89 -28.19 -10.42
CA ALA A 65 0.04 -28.21 -9.23
C ALA A 65 -1.38 -28.58 -9.63
N VAL A 66 -2.03 -29.43 -8.84
CA VAL A 66 -3.37 -29.94 -9.12
C VAL A 66 -4.38 -28.83 -8.95
N VAL A 67 -5.19 -28.59 -9.98
CA VAL A 67 -6.29 -27.62 -9.98
C VAL A 67 -7.61 -28.38 -9.81
N THR A 68 -8.39 -28.00 -8.80
CA THR A 68 -9.74 -28.52 -8.57
C THR A 68 -10.75 -27.38 -8.57
N VAL A 69 -11.94 -27.66 -9.10
CA VAL A 69 -12.99 -26.67 -9.32
C VAL A 69 -14.28 -27.16 -8.69
N SER A 70 -14.84 -26.38 -7.78
CA SER A 70 -16.06 -26.72 -7.05
C SER A 70 -16.95 -25.51 -6.78
N THR A 71 -18.17 -25.77 -6.36
CA THR A 71 -19.08 -24.80 -5.74
C THR A 71 -19.56 -25.37 -4.40
N VAL A 72 -20.23 -24.57 -3.58
CA VAL A 72 -20.85 -25.05 -2.34
C VAL A 72 -22.34 -25.23 -2.55
N ASP A 73 -22.89 -26.33 -2.04
CA ASP A 73 -24.34 -26.53 -2.02
C ASP A 73 -25.02 -25.74 -0.88
N ASP A 74 -26.35 -25.83 -0.79
CA ASP A 74 -27.16 -25.15 0.24
C ASP A 74 -26.79 -25.57 1.68
N SER A 75 -26.06 -26.68 1.85
CA SER A 75 -25.53 -27.14 3.14
C SER A 75 -24.08 -26.74 3.40
N GLY A 76 -23.44 -26.00 2.49
CA GLY A 76 -22.05 -25.57 2.59
C GLY A 76 -21.04 -26.68 2.24
N GLU A 77 -21.49 -27.78 1.63
CA GLU A 77 -20.63 -28.88 1.20
C GLU A 77 -20.14 -28.68 -0.24
N PRO A 78 -18.87 -29.01 -0.55
CA PRO A 78 -18.32 -28.82 -1.88
C PRO A 78 -18.91 -29.82 -2.89
N VAL A 79 -19.42 -29.30 -4.01
CA VAL A 79 -19.93 -30.07 -5.15
C VAL A 79 -19.17 -29.71 -6.43
N PRO A 80 -18.90 -30.68 -7.32
CA PRO A 80 -18.12 -30.42 -8.54
C PRO A 80 -18.86 -29.52 -9.51
N VAL A 81 -18.15 -28.59 -10.13
CA VAL A 81 -18.65 -27.74 -11.23
C VAL A 81 -18.22 -28.33 -12.56
N ALA A 82 -19.07 -28.32 -13.58
CA ALA A 82 -18.70 -28.78 -14.91
C ALA A 82 -17.75 -27.76 -15.59
N TYR A 83 -16.59 -28.23 -16.06
CA TYR A 83 -15.60 -27.38 -16.74
C TYR A 83 -14.79 -28.11 -17.81
N ARG A 84 -14.25 -27.38 -18.79
CA ARG A 84 -13.38 -27.87 -19.87
C ARG A 84 -12.06 -27.09 -19.93
N LEU A 85 -11.06 -27.63 -20.62
CA LEU A 85 -9.76 -26.95 -20.83
C LEU A 85 -9.73 -26.08 -22.08
N GLU A 86 -10.71 -26.25 -22.96
CA GLU A 86 -10.90 -25.47 -24.18
C GLU A 86 -12.38 -25.13 -24.35
N ALA A 87 -12.67 -24.03 -25.05
CA ALA A 87 -14.03 -23.64 -25.36
C ALA A 87 -14.73 -24.74 -26.19
N ALA A 88 -15.97 -25.06 -25.85
CA ALA A 88 -16.74 -26.10 -26.50
C ALA A 88 -18.17 -25.65 -26.81
N SER A 89 -18.58 -25.80 -28.06
CA SER A 89 -19.95 -25.59 -28.52
C SER A 89 -20.64 -26.93 -28.78
N ASP A 90 -21.94 -27.00 -28.49
CA ASP A 90 -22.82 -28.14 -28.77
C ASP A 90 -22.36 -29.47 -28.15
N ALA A 91 -21.79 -29.43 -26.94
CA ALA A 91 -21.38 -30.64 -26.23
C ALA A 91 -22.62 -31.43 -25.77
N SER A 92 -22.78 -32.67 -26.27
CA SER A 92 -23.93 -33.54 -25.98
C SER A 92 -23.55 -34.77 -25.15
N TYR A 93 -24.34 -35.05 -24.11
CA TYR A 93 -24.20 -36.17 -23.19
C TYR A 93 -25.48 -37.00 -23.19
N THR A 94 -25.34 -38.32 -23.32
CA THR A 94 -26.49 -39.23 -23.37
C THR A 94 -26.35 -40.34 -22.33
N ALA A 95 -27.45 -40.65 -21.65
CA ALA A 95 -27.50 -41.74 -20.68
C ALA A 95 -28.78 -42.57 -20.86
N GLU A 96 -28.68 -43.86 -20.57
CA GLU A 96 -29.81 -44.78 -20.60
C GLU A 96 -30.22 -45.19 -19.17
N SER A 97 -31.53 -45.29 -18.94
CA SER A 97 -32.09 -45.85 -17.70
C SER A 97 -33.18 -46.88 -17.98
N THR A 98 -33.26 -47.90 -17.15
CA THR A 98 -34.35 -48.89 -17.16
C THR A 98 -35.44 -48.61 -16.12
N THR A 99 -35.31 -47.54 -15.33
CA THR A 99 -36.23 -47.21 -14.23
C THR A 99 -37.24 -46.12 -14.60
N SER A 100 -36.80 -45.01 -15.22
CA SER A 100 -37.69 -43.92 -15.67
C SER A 100 -36.98 -42.95 -16.62
N GLN A 101 -37.76 -42.10 -17.31
CA GLN A 101 -37.21 -40.98 -18.09
C GLN A 101 -36.46 -39.98 -17.21
N ALA A 102 -37.03 -39.63 -16.05
CA ALA A 102 -36.37 -38.72 -15.10
C ALA A 102 -35.02 -39.24 -14.60
N ASP A 103 -34.88 -40.55 -14.41
CA ASP A 103 -33.59 -41.17 -14.05
C ASP A 103 -32.60 -41.16 -15.23
N ALA A 104 -33.07 -41.32 -16.47
CA ALA A 104 -32.23 -41.18 -17.66
C ALA A 104 -31.75 -39.73 -17.85
N ASP A 105 -32.63 -38.75 -17.65
CA ASP A 105 -32.33 -37.32 -17.74
C ASP A 105 -31.35 -36.90 -16.63
N ALA A 106 -31.57 -37.34 -15.38
CA ALA A 106 -30.67 -37.07 -14.27
C ALA A 106 -29.27 -37.69 -14.48
N LYS A 107 -29.20 -38.90 -15.05
CA LYS A 107 -27.92 -39.53 -15.42
C LYS A 107 -27.22 -38.78 -16.55
N ALA A 108 -27.95 -38.32 -17.57
CA ALA A 108 -27.37 -37.52 -18.65
C ALA A 108 -26.83 -36.18 -18.11
N GLN A 109 -27.54 -35.53 -17.19
CA GLN A 109 -27.08 -34.33 -16.50
C GLN A 109 -25.83 -34.58 -15.65
N ALA A 110 -25.79 -35.69 -14.89
CA ALA A 110 -24.62 -36.04 -14.09
C ALA A 110 -23.35 -36.32 -14.94
N MET A 111 -23.53 -36.74 -16.19
CA MET A 111 -22.41 -36.94 -17.13
C MET A 111 -21.72 -35.64 -17.54
N VAL A 112 -22.41 -34.49 -17.46
CA VAL A 112 -21.83 -33.18 -17.81
C VAL A 112 -20.63 -32.86 -16.90
N ALA A 113 -20.79 -33.04 -15.58
CA ALA A 113 -19.71 -32.88 -14.60
C ALA A 113 -18.76 -34.09 -14.55
N ALA A 114 -19.25 -35.32 -14.75
CA ALA A 114 -18.38 -36.51 -14.78
C ALA A 114 -17.41 -36.53 -15.98
N ALA A 115 -17.70 -35.75 -17.03
CA ALA A 115 -16.82 -35.55 -18.18
C ALA A 115 -15.76 -34.45 -17.97
N ASN A 116 -15.62 -33.93 -16.75
CA ASN A 116 -14.49 -33.08 -16.39
C ASN A 116 -13.16 -33.83 -16.64
N PRO A 117 -12.07 -33.10 -16.96
CA PRO A 117 -10.75 -33.69 -17.12
C PRO A 117 -10.35 -34.53 -15.90
N THR A 118 -9.71 -35.68 -16.11
CA THR A 118 -9.26 -36.54 -15.00
C THR A 118 -8.19 -35.87 -14.15
N GLU A 119 -7.37 -35.03 -14.76
CA GLU A 119 -6.38 -34.19 -14.09
C GLU A 119 -6.39 -32.80 -14.76
N THR A 120 -6.24 -31.75 -13.97
CA THR A 120 -6.02 -30.37 -14.44
C THR A 120 -4.85 -29.84 -13.65
N MET A 121 -3.84 -29.33 -14.34
CA MET A 121 -2.57 -28.93 -13.73
C MET A 121 -2.21 -27.52 -14.16
N THR A 122 -1.50 -26.79 -13.31
CA THR A 122 -0.90 -25.51 -13.66
C THR A 122 0.28 -25.68 -14.64
N SER A 123 0.53 -24.64 -15.43
CA SER A 123 1.74 -24.53 -16.25
C SER A 123 3.00 -24.33 -15.39
N ILE A 124 4.18 -24.27 -16.03
CA ILE A 124 5.44 -23.91 -15.35
C ILE A 124 5.41 -22.52 -14.70
N THR A 125 4.57 -21.62 -15.19
CA THR A 125 4.40 -20.27 -14.65
C THR A 125 3.27 -20.18 -13.62
N GLY A 126 2.69 -21.32 -13.20
CA GLY A 126 1.53 -21.34 -12.32
C GLY A 126 0.21 -20.98 -12.99
N ALA A 127 0.19 -20.75 -14.30
CA ALA A 127 -1.02 -20.35 -15.02
C ALA A 127 -2.00 -21.53 -15.19
N TYR A 128 -3.29 -21.25 -15.10
CA TYR A 128 -4.36 -22.19 -15.40
C TYR A 128 -5.49 -21.50 -16.18
N ASN A 129 -6.24 -22.29 -16.94
CA ASN A 129 -7.35 -21.83 -17.75
C ASN A 129 -8.44 -22.90 -17.81
N ILE A 130 -9.68 -22.52 -17.50
CA ILE A 130 -10.85 -23.40 -17.54
C ILE A 130 -12.03 -22.68 -18.22
N TYR A 131 -12.92 -23.45 -18.83
CA TYR A 131 -14.16 -22.97 -19.43
C TYR A 131 -15.34 -23.59 -18.69
N LEU A 132 -16.16 -22.77 -18.07
CA LEU A 132 -17.38 -23.17 -17.36
C LEU A 132 -18.55 -23.29 -18.32
N GLU A 133 -19.54 -24.08 -17.91
CA GLU A 133 -20.83 -24.15 -18.58
C GLU A 133 -21.51 -22.78 -18.64
N ASP A 134 -22.07 -22.38 -19.79
CA ASP A 134 -22.65 -21.04 -20.01
C ASP A 134 -23.81 -20.69 -19.04
N GLY A 135 -24.44 -21.71 -18.44
CA GLY A 135 -25.50 -21.55 -17.45
C GLY A 135 -25.02 -21.41 -16.01
N PHE A 136 -23.72 -21.52 -15.72
CA PHE A 136 -23.20 -21.45 -14.36
C PHE A 136 -23.24 -20.03 -13.81
N THR A 137 -23.79 -19.86 -12.61
CA THR A 137 -23.84 -18.59 -11.88
C THR A 137 -23.66 -18.85 -10.39
N GLY A 138 -22.90 -17.99 -9.69
CA GLY A 138 -22.64 -18.13 -8.26
C GLY A 138 -21.17 -18.29 -7.94
N ALA A 139 -20.88 -18.73 -6.71
CA ALA A 139 -19.52 -18.83 -6.21
C ALA A 139 -18.77 -20.04 -6.80
N LEU A 140 -17.65 -19.76 -7.46
CA LEU A 140 -16.69 -20.72 -7.97
C LEU A 140 -15.49 -20.78 -7.04
N TYR A 141 -15.21 -21.96 -6.51
CA TYR A 141 -14.05 -22.23 -5.66
C TYR A 141 -13.01 -22.96 -6.49
N ILE A 142 -11.83 -22.36 -6.60
CA ILE A 142 -10.69 -22.97 -7.28
C ILE A 142 -9.61 -23.22 -6.24
N THR A 143 -9.18 -24.48 -6.13
CA THR A 143 -8.11 -24.89 -5.22
C THR A 143 -6.95 -25.42 -6.05
N VAL A 144 -5.75 -24.91 -5.76
CA VAL A 144 -4.50 -25.31 -6.38
C VAL A 144 -3.61 -25.92 -5.30
N SER A 145 -3.17 -27.16 -5.48
CA SER A 145 -2.41 -27.89 -4.47
C SER A 145 -1.13 -28.53 -5.01
N THR A 146 -0.08 -28.52 -4.20
CA THR A 146 1.17 -29.27 -4.39
C THR A 146 1.35 -30.28 -3.26
N SER A 147 2.09 -31.35 -3.53
CA SER A 147 2.39 -32.42 -2.57
C SER A 147 3.89 -32.70 -2.47
N LYS A 148 4.36 -32.93 -1.24
CA LYS A 148 5.71 -33.44 -0.95
C LYS A 148 5.92 -34.85 -1.47
N GLU A 149 4.87 -35.66 -1.40
CA GLU A 149 4.90 -37.08 -1.75
C GLU A 149 3.91 -37.38 -2.89
N ASP A 150 4.21 -38.39 -3.70
CA ASP A 150 3.27 -39.01 -4.64
C ASP A 150 2.74 -38.16 -5.84
N ASP A 151 3.35 -37.02 -6.19
CA ASP A 151 3.09 -36.30 -7.46
C ASP A 151 4.33 -35.62 -8.08
N ASP A 152 4.16 -34.94 -9.23
CA ASP A 152 5.21 -34.19 -9.96
C ASP A 152 5.12 -32.65 -9.74
N SER A 153 4.33 -32.20 -8.76
CA SER A 153 4.12 -30.78 -8.47
C SER A 153 5.32 -30.15 -7.77
N MET A 154 5.61 -28.87 -8.00
CA MET A 154 6.73 -28.18 -7.35
C MET A 154 6.42 -26.72 -7.04
N VAL A 155 7.14 -26.20 -6.04
CA VAL A 155 7.10 -24.80 -5.61
C VAL A 155 8.42 -24.14 -5.98
N LYS A 156 8.38 -22.90 -6.46
CA LYS A 156 9.57 -22.08 -6.71
C LYS A 156 9.84 -21.14 -5.53
N CYS A 157 11.13 -20.95 -5.20
CA CYS A 157 11.53 -20.02 -4.16
C CYS A 157 11.66 -18.59 -4.70
N ASP A 158 10.91 -17.64 -4.14
CA ASP A 158 10.98 -16.21 -4.51
C ASP A 158 11.65 -15.36 -3.42
N SER A 159 12.06 -15.96 -2.31
CA SER A 159 12.69 -15.29 -1.17
C SER A 159 14.16 -14.94 -1.44
N PHE A 160 14.52 -13.66 -1.29
CA PHE A 160 15.90 -13.19 -1.39
C PHE A 160 16.81 -13.73 -0.28
N THR A 161 16.23 -14.16 0.85
CA THR A 161 16.97 -14.78 1.96
C THR A 161 16.96 -16.32 1.91
N GLY A 162 16.38 -16.92 0.86
CA GLY A 162 16.17 -18.36 0.72
C GLY A 162 14.86 -18.85 1.34
N CYS A 163 14.48 -20.09 1.00
CA CYS A 163 13.23 -20.75 1.40
C CYS A 163 13.43 -21.89 2.41
N GLY A 164 14.53 -21.83 3.18
CA GLY A 164 14.85 -22.80 4.23
C GLY A 164 15.74 -23.95 3.77
N SER A 165 16.02 -24.86 4.71
CA SER A 165 16.89 -26.02 4.48
C SER A 165 16.15 -27.34 4.67
N TYR A 166 16.46 -28.31 3.81
CA TYR A 166 15.83 -29.63 3.75
C TYR A 166 16.75 -30.69 4.37
N ASP A 167 16.12 -31.65 5.05
CA ASP A 167 16.82 -32.79 5.66
C ASP A 167 17.57 -33.65 4.61
N GLU A 168 17.01 -33.76 3.41
CA GLU A 168 17.63 -34.40 2.25
C GLU A 168 17.72 -33.41 1.10
N ALA A 169 18.89 -33.33 0.47
CA ALA A 169 19.12 -32.44 -0.67
C ALA A 169 18.20 -32.85 -1.84
N PRO A 170 17.44 -31.91 -2.44
CA PRO A 170 16.69 -32.18 -3.65
C PRO A 170 17.62 -32.64 -4.79
N ALA A 171 17.04 -33.32 -5.78
CA ALA A 171 17.82 -33.74 -6.94
C ALA A 171 18.28 -32.50 -7.73
N ALA A 172 19.59 -32.41 -7.99
CA ALA A 172 20.13 -31.40 -8.89
C ALA A 172 19.49 -31.53 -10.28
N SER A 173 19.07 -30.40 -10.84
CA SER A 173 18.43 -30.32 -12.14
C SER A 173 18.97 -29.11 -12.89
N GLU A 174 19.45 -29.35 -14.12
CA GLU A 174 19.87 -28.32 -15.08
C GLU A 174 18.87 -28.20 -16.25
N ASP A 175 17.73 -28.89 -16.16
CA ASP A 175 16.68 -28.81 -17.19
C ASP A 175 16.22 -27.35 -17.31
N ALA A 176 16.13 -26.85 -18.55
CA ALA A 176 15.70 -25.48 -18.83
C ALA A 176 14.33 -25.21 -18.17
N GLY A 177 14.31 -24.34 -17.16
CA GLY A 177 13.12 -24.01 -16.37
C GLY A 177 12.94 -24.80 -15.06
N MET A 178 13.85 -25.72 -14.71
CA MET A 178 13.87 -26.43 -13.42
C MET A 178 15.27 -26.40 -12.81
N ILE A 179 15.66 -25.24 -12.31
CA ILE A 179 16.96 -25.05 -11.66
C ILE A 179 16.85 -25.51 -10.20
N ASN A 180 17.69 -26.45 -9.81
CA ASN A 180 18.00 -26.77 -8.42
C ASN A 180 19.47 -27.20 -8.36
N ASN A 181 20.24 -26.60 -7.45
CA ASN A 181 21.68 -26.81 -7.36
C ASN A 181 22.08 -28.14 -6.66
N GLY A 182 21.12 -28.87 -6.09
CA GLY A 182 21.31 -30.15 -5.40
C GLY A 182 21.90 -30.05 -4.00
N ASP A 183 21.86 -28.88 -3.38
CA ASP A 183 22.23 -28.68 -1.98
C ASP A 183 21.01 -28.74 -1.04
N THR A 184 21.24 -28.59 0.26
CA THR A 184 20.14 -28.66 1.25
C THR A 184 19.48 -27.32 1.50
N ALA A 185 19.95 -26.20 0.95
CA ALA A 185 19.47 -24.85 1.23
C ALA A 185 18.86 -24.25 -0.03
N ILE A 186 17.54 -24.06 -0.03
CA ILE A 186 16.84 -23.59 -1.22
C ILE A 186 17.05 -22.09 -1.40
N ASP A 187 17.72 -21.72 -2.49
CA ASP A 187 17.99 -20.34 -2.86
C ASP A 187 16.89 -19.75 -3.77
N PHE A 188 16.94 -18.44 -3.98
CA PHE A 188 16.06 -17.73 -4.92
C PHE A 188 16.09 -18.36 -6.32
N GLY A 189 14.90 -18.55 -6.91
CA GLY A 189 14.70 -19.13 -8.24
C GLY A 189 14.74 -20.66 -8.29
N GLU A 190 15.07 -21.34 -7.20
CA GLU A 190 15.15 -22.80 -7.16
C GLU A 190 13.80 -23.47 -6.92
N TRP A 191 13.61 -24.63 -7.55
CA TRP A 191 12.42 -25.45 -7.39
C TRP A 191 12.58 -26.49 -6.28
N TYR A 192 11.54 -26.68 -5.48
CA TYR A 192 11.52 -27.64 -4.38
C TYR A 192 10.14 -28.28 -4.17
N LYS A 193 10.09 -29.31 -3.32
CA LYS A 193 8.88 -30.06 -2.96
C LYS A 193 8.31 -29.59 -1.63
N ASP A 194 7.07 -29.12 -1.63
CA ASP A 194 6.35 -28.72 -0.41
C ASP A 194 4.84 -28.98 -0.52
N ASP A 195 4.20 -29.12 0.64
CA ASP A 195 2.76 -29.30 0.75
C ASP A 195 2.12 -27.91 0.82
N LEU A 196 1.44 -27.52 -0.25
CA LEU A 196 0.79 -26.22 -0.35
C LEU A 196 -0.62 -26.40 -0.87
N GLU A 197 -1.55 -25.65 -0.29
CA GLU A 197 -2.91 -25.54 -0.78
C GLU A 197 -3.27 -24.06 -0.81
N LEU A 198 -3.56 -23.54 -2.00
CA LEU A 198 -4.03 -22.19 -2.22
C LEU A 198 -5.43 -22.21 -2.80
N GLN A 199 -6.22 -21.21 -2.44
CA GLN A 199 -7.63 -21.15 -2.81
C GLN A 199 -8.00 -19.75 -3.30
N VAL A 200 -9.03 -19.68 -4.13
CA VAL A 200 -9.70 -18.44 -4.52
C VAL A 200 -11.20 -18.70 -4.66
N VAL A 201 -11.99 -17.68 -4.34
CA VAL A 201 -13.42 -17.67 -4.59
C VAL A 201 -13.71 -16.59 -5.61
N LYS A 202 -14.27 -16.99 -6.75
CA LYS A 202 -14.71 -16.06 -7.80
C LYS A 202 -16.22 -16.11 -7.91
N PHE A 203 -16.88 -14.96 -7.82
CA PHE A 203 -18.32 -14.88 -8.06
C PHE A 203 -18.60 -14.72 -9.57
N ILE A 204 -19.33 -15.69 -10.14
CA ILE A 204 -19.73 -15.68 -11.56
C ILE A 204 -21.13 -15.08 -11.66
N LYS A 205 -21.23 -13.93 -12.33
CA LYS A 205 -22.49 -13.18 -12.48
C LYS A 205 -23.41 -13.88 -13.47
N ALA A 206 -24.72 -13.73 -13.25
CA ALA A 206 -25.70 -14.15 -14.24
C ALA A 206 -25.50 -13.37 -15.55
N PRO A 207 -25.64 -14.04 -16.73
CA PRO A 207 -25.61 -13.34 -18.00
C PRO A 207 -26.66 -12.23 -18.02
N VAL A 208 -26.22 -11.00 -18.26
CA VAL A 208 -27.15 -9.87 -18.38
C VAL A 208 -27.98 -10.10 -19.65
N ALA A 209 -29.30 -10.24 -19.50
CA ALA A 209 -30.18 -10.29 -20.67
C ALA A 209 -29.93 -9.05 -21.53
N PRO A 210 -29.76 -9.17 -22.86
CA PRO A 210 -29.47 -8.02 -23.70
C PRO A 210 -30.58 -6.98 -23.48
N ALA A 211 -30.24 -5.88 -22.82
CA ALA A 211 -31.12 -4.74 -22.70
C ALA A 211 -31.53 -4.36 -24.13
N SER A 212 -32.81 -4.13 -24.35
CA SER A 212 -33.36 -3.77 -25.66
C SER A 212 -32.86 -2.38 -26.10
N ALA A 213 -31.59 -2.29 -26.47
CA ALA A 213 -30.99 -1.18 -27.18
C ALA A 213 -30.82 -1.65 -28.62
N ARG A 214 -31.60 -1.07 -29.53
CA ARG A 214 -31.42 -1.26 -30.97
C ARG A 214 -30.00 -0.81 -31.34
N GLY A 215 -29.14 -1.78 -31.60
CA GLY A 215 -27.82 -1.57 -32.18
C GLY A 215 -26.79 -2.42 -31.47
N ILE A 216 -26.56 -3.62 -32.00
CA ILE A 216 -25.25 -4.22 -32.32
C ILE A 216 -25.58 -5.65 -32.74
N ASN A 217 -25.46 -5.93 -34.04
CA ASN A 217 -25.39 -7.30 -34.54
C ASN A 217 -24.00 -7.81 -34.21
N PHE A 218 -23.88 -8.74 -33.26
CA PHE A 218 -22.75 -9.65 -33.25
C PHE A 218 -22.95 -10.61 -34.45
N ALA A 219 -21.94 -10.74 -35.30
CA ALA A 219 -22.01 -11.64 -36.43
C ALA A 219 -22.14 -13.09 -35.92
N GLU A 220 -23.15 -13.82 -36.38
CA GLU A 220 -23.21 -15.27 -36.23
C GLU A 220 -21.96 -15.87 -36.93
N GLY A 221 -21.04 -16.49 -36.18
CA GLY A 221 -20.02 -17.34 -36.82
C GLY A 221 -18.67 -17.55 -36.12
N ASP A 222 -18.33 -16.87 -35.04
CA ASP A 222 -17.11 -17.17 -34.27
C ASP A 222 -17.45 -17.36 -32.79
N GLY A 223 -16.97 -18.45 -32.19
CA GLY A 223 -17.15 -18.72 -30.75
C GLY A 223 -16.37 -17.77 -29.84
N SER A 224 -16.37 -16.46 -30.10
CA SER A 224 -15.58 -15.44 -29.39
C SER A 224 -16.39 -14.63 -28.36
N GLY A 225 -17.70 -14.89 -28.20
CA GLY A 225 -18.56 -14.24 -27.20
C GLY A 225 -18.35 -14.70 -25.75
N ALA A 226 -17.15 -15.16 -25.41
CA ALA A 226 -16.82 -15.71 -24.09
C ALA A 226 -16.81 -14.61 -23.02
N GLN A 227 -17.59 -14.75 -21.95
CA GLN A 227 -17.38 -13.96 -20.74
C GLN A 227 -16.06 -14.40 -20.10
N GLN A 228 -15.17 -13.46 -19.82
CA GLN A 228 -13.85 -13.72 -19.22
C GLN A 228 -13.84 -13.27 -17.76
N TYR A 229 -13.38 -14.16 -16.88
CA TYR A 229 -13.14 -13.87 -15.47
C TYR A 229 -11.69 -14.17 -15.11
N PHE A 230 -11.10 -13.30 -14.28
CA PHE A 230 -9.78 -13.51 -13.70
C PHE A 230 -9.88 -13.93 -12.24
N ALA A 231 -9.14 -14.97 -11.86
CA ALA A 231 -9.12 -15.53 -10.52
C ALA A 231 -7.70 -15.95 -10.15
N ASN A 232 -6.85 -15.02 -9.76
CA ASN A 232 -5.53 -15.39 -9.26
C ASN A 232 -5.64 -16.15 -7.93
N VAL A 233 -4.72 -17.09 -7.73
CA VAL A 233 -4.69 -17.96 -6.56
C VAL A 233 -3.42 -17.61 -5.77
N THR A 234 -3.58 -16.82 -4.72
CA THR A 234 -2.48 -16.25 -3.91
C THR A 234 -2.68 -16.56 -2.42
N LEU A 235 -1.70 -16.16 -1.60
CA LEU A 235 -1.83 -16.17 -0.13
C LEU A 235 -3.10 -15.42 0.31
N TYR A 236 -3.32 -14.22 -0.20
CA TYR A 236 -4.42 -13.35 0.22
C TYR A 236 -5.77 -13.93 -0.20
N THR A 237 -5.89 -14.43 -1.43
CA THR A 237 -7.13 -15.05 -1.90
C THR A 237 -7.46 -16.30 -1.11
N SER A 238 -6.44 -17.03 -0.62
CA SER A 238 -6.65 -18.22 0.22
C SER A 238 -7.23 -17.85 1.58
N ILE A 239 -6.74 -16.76 2.17
CA ILE A 239 -7.26 -16.23 3.44
C ILE A 239 -8.71 -15.73 3.26
N ALA A 240 -8.97 -14.95 2.22
CA ALA A 240 -10.33 -14.48 1.89
C ALA A 240 -11.26 -15.65 1.56
N ALA A 241 -10.80 -16.65 0.82
CA ALA A 241 -11.57 -17.84 0.48
C ALA A 241 -12.01 -18.60 1.72
N LYS A 242 -11.14 -18.72 2.73
CA LYS A 242 -11.49 -19.36 4.00
C LYS A 242 -12.57 -18.58 4.77
N ILE A 243 -12.51 -17.25 4.78
CA ILE A 243 -13.56 -16.40 5.38
C ILE A 243 -14.91 -16.66 4.69
N LEU A 244 -14.92 -16.70 3.36
CA LEU A 244 -16.12 -16.93 2.55
C LEU A 244 -16.68 -18.34 2.69
N LEU A 245 -15.82 -19.37 2.70
CA LEU A 245 -16.21 -20.77 2.89
C LEU A 245 -16.82 -21.01 4.28
N ASP A 246 -16.19 -20.49 5.33
CA ASP A 246 -16.73 -20.61 6.67
C ASP A 246 -18.07 -19.87 6.79
N GLY A 247 -18.17 -18.65 6.23
CA GLY A 247 -19.41 -17.89 6.18
C GLY A 247 -20.53 -18.64 5.45
N ALA A 248 -20.21 -19.29 4.33
CA ALA A 248 -21.16 -20.11 3.57
C ALA A 248 -21.68 -21.31 4.37
N LYS A 249 -20.81 -21.99 5.13
CA LYS A 249 -21.22 -23.08 6.05
C LYS A 249 -22.15 -22.59 7.16
N ASP A 250 -21.98 -21.34 7.59
CA ASP A 250 -22.84 -20.68 8.57
C ASP A 250 -24.12 -20.09 7.94
N GLY A 251 -24.36 -20.29 6.63
CA GLY A 251 -25.55 -19.88 5.90
C GLY A 251 -25.48 -18.50 5.24
N SER A 252 -24.30 -17.87 5.20
CA SER A 252 -24.08 -16.58 4.52
C SER A 252 -24.00 -16.78 3.01
N THR A 253 -24.62 -15.88 2.24
CA THR A 253 -24.50 -15.89 0.78
C THR A 253 -23.15 -15.35 0.35
N VAL A 254 -22.49 -16.04 -0.58
CA VAL A 254 -21.29 -15.51 -1.25
C VAL A 254 -21.73 -14.70 -2.46
N SER A 255 -21.58 -13.37 -2.36
CA SER A 255 -21.85 -12.38 -3.40
C SER A 255 -20.59 -11.53 -3.67
N ASP A 256 -20.64 -10.63 -4.65
CA ASP A 256 -19.56 -9.65 -4.88
C ASP A 256 -19.27 -8.81 -3.62
N GLU A 257 -20.32 -8.39 -2.90
CA GLU A 257 -20.17 -7.63 -1.66
C GLU A 257 -19.47 -8.44 -0.56
N ALA A 258 -19.75 -9.75 -0.49
CA ALA A 258 -19.06 -10.65 0.43
C ALA A 258 -17.59 -10.81 0.05
N VAL A 259 -17.28 -10.93 -1.25
CA VAL A 259 -15.90 -10.98 -1.76
C VAL A 259 -15.15 -9.70 -1.45
N ALA A 260 -15.77 -8.53 -1.66
CA ALA A 260 -15.18 -7.23 -1.32
C ALA A 260 -14.92 -7.09 0.18
N ALA A 261 -15.88 -7.48 1.03
CA ALA A 261 -15.69 -7.44 2.48
C ALA A 261 -14.55 -8.36 2.96
N ALA A 262 -14.45 -9.58 2.40
CA ALA A 262 -13.37 -10.51 2.71
C ALA A 262 -12.01 -10.00 2.20
N SER A 263 -11.99 -9.39 1.01
CA SER A 263 -10.82 -8.76 0.39
C SER A 263 -10.27 -7.61 1.23
N LEU A 264 -11.13 -6.63 1.54
CA LEU A 264 -10.82 -5.49 2.40
C LEU A 264 -10.28 -5.94 3.75
N LYS A 265 -10.98 -6.86 4.42
CA LYS A 265 -10.56 -7.38 5.73
C LYS A 265 -9.20 -8.05 5.66
N THR A 266 -8.96 -8.86 4.63
CA THR A 266 -7.68 -9.56 4.45
C THR A 266 -6.53 -8.58 4.27
N LEU A 267 -6.69 -7.58 3.39
CA LEU A 267 -5.62 -6.63 3.11
C LEU A 267 -5.30 -5.73 4.30
N ILE A 268 -6.32 -5.17 4.95
CA ILE A 268 -6.12 -4.30 6.12
C ILE A 268 -5.46 -5.06 7.26
N GLN A 269 -5.92 -6.28 7.56
CA GLN A 269 -5.41 -7.04 8.70
C GLN A 269 -3.97 -7.55 8.51
N ILE A 270 -3.57 -7.83 7.26
CA ILE A 270 -2.22 -8.32 6.97
C ILE A 270 -1.25 -7.18 6.72
N LEU A 271 -1.62 -6.18 5.92
CA LEU A 271 -0.71 -5.12 5.48
C LEU A 271 -0.79 -3.86 6.33
N GLY A 272 -1.90 -3.64 7.04
CA GLY A 272 -2.22 -2.36 7.66
C GLY A 272 -2.97 -1.41 6.71
N PRO A 273 -3.65 -0.38 7.23
CA PRO A 273 -4.51 0.51 6.43
C PRO A 273 -3.74 1.34 5.40
N ASP A 274 -2.58 1.89 5.76
CA ASP A 274 -1.80 2.75 4.85
C ASP A 274 -1.29 1.96 3.63
N THR A 275 -0.83 0.74 3.85
CA THR A 275 -0.37 -0.16 2.77
C THR A 275 -1.55 -0.71 1.99
N ALA A 276 -2.68 -1.00 2.63
CA ALA A 276 -3.90 -1.41 1.93
C ALA A 276 -4.44 -0.32 0.98
N ILE A 277 -4.29 0.96 1.32
CA ILE A 277 -4.61 2.07 0.41
C ILE A 277 -3.75 1.99 -0.86
N LYS A 278 -2.47 1.62 -0.77
CA LYS A 278 -1.62 1.44 -1.97
C LYS A 278 -2.11 0.31 -2.88
N ALA A 279 -2.79 -0.68 -2.33
CA ALA A 279 -3.48 -1.74 -3.07
C ALA A 279 -4.99 -1.47 -3.26
N ALA A 280 -5.40 -0.20 -3.32
CA ALA A 280 -6.82 0.21 -3.36
C ALA A 280 -7.64 -0.51 -4.44
N SER A 281 -7.09 -0.68 -5.64
CA SER A 281 -7.77 -1.36 -6.75
C SER A 281 -8.15 -2.80 -6.42
N LEU A 282 -7.49 -3.46 -5.47
CA LEU A 282 -7.73 -4.85 -5.11
C LEU A 282 -8.66 -5.02 -3.91
N LEU A 283 -9.09 -3.94 -3.24
CA LEU A 283 -9.96 -4.01 -2.07
C LEU A 283 -11.35 -4.59 -2.39
N GLY A 284 -11.86 -4.43 -3.62
CA GLY A 284 -13.13 -5.00 -4.05
C GLY A 284 -13.04 -6.47 -4.46
N ASP A 285 -11.90 -6.91 -5.00
CA ASP A 285 -11.65 -8.32 -5.33
C ASP A 285 -10.14 -8.56 -5.48
N ILE A 286 -9.51 -9.11 -4.44
CA ILE A 286 -8.07 -9.40 -4.44
C ILE A 286 -7.65 -10.48 -5.44
N SER A 287 -8.60 -11.23 -6.03
CA SER A 287 -8.28 -12.23 -7.06
C SER A 287 -7.86 -11.61 -8.40
N LEU A 288 -8.09 -10.31 -8.59
CA LEU A 288 -7.76 -9.62 -9.85
C LEU A 288 -6.30 -9.18 -9.94
N GLY A 289 -5.48 -9.35 -8.90
CA GLY A 289 -4.08 -8.92 -8.89
C GLY A 289 -3.21 -9.61 -7.84
N GLY A 290 -2.01 -9.07 -7.62
CA GLY A 290 -1.07 -9.56 -6.58
C GLY A 290 -0.40 -10.90 -6.88
N ALA A 291 -0.45 -11.39 -8.11
CA ALA A 291 0.06 -12.71 -8.51
C ALA A 291 1.32 -12.59 -9.38
N VAL A 292 2.34 -11.88 -8.89
CA VAL A 292 3.63 -11.73 -9.58
C VAL A 292 4.65 -12.69 -8.99
N ASP A 293 5.39 -13.37 -9.85
CA ASP A 293 6.54 -14.20 -9.47
C ASP A 293 7.80 -13.37 -9.77
N PHE A 294 8.58 -13.05 -8.74
CA PHE A 294 9.80 -12.26 -8.93
C PHE A 294 10.85 -12.97 -9.79
N SER A 295 10.90 -14.28 -9.71
CA SER A 295 11.85 -15.08 -10.47
C SER A 295 11.38 -15.35 -11.91
N ASP A 296 10.14 -15.00 -12.27
CA ASP A 296 9.60 -15.08 -13.64
C ASP A 296 8.45 -14.07 -13.87
N ILE A 297 8.82 -12.80 -14.06
CA ILE A 297 7.88 -11.71 -14.34
C ILE A 297 7.25 -11.93 -15.72
N GLY A 298 5.94 -12.13 -15.71
CA GLY A 298 5.14 -12.47 -16.88
C GLY A 298 4.72 -11.26 -17.71
N GLU A 299 4.21 -11.55 -18.91
CA GLU A 299 3.54 -10.56 -19.75
C GLU A 299 2.20 -10.16 -19.13
N GLY A 300 2.05 -8.87 -18.80
CA GLY A 300 0.87 -8.32 -18.16
C GLY A 300 0.91 -8.21 -16.62
N ASP A 301 2.04 -8.56 -15.99
CA ASP A 301 2.30 -8.28 -14.58
C ASP A 301 2.50 -6.76 -14.35
N SER A 302 2.23 -6.27 -13.13
CA SER A 302 2.55 -4.90 -12.70
C SER A 302 3.45 -4.91 -11.48
N LEU A 303 4.31 -3.89 -11.35
CA LEU A 303 5.18 -3.68 -10.17
C LEU A 303 4.87 -2.34 -9.49
N ASP A 304 3.60 -1.92 -9.50
CA ASP A 304 3.14 -0.75 -8.74
C ASP A 304 3.30 -0.97 -7.22
N ALA A 305 3.21 0.10 -6.43
CA ALA A 305 3.44 0.05 -4.98
C ALA A 305 2.54 -0.97 -4.25
N GLY A 306 1.26 -1.06 -4.62
CA GLY A 306 0.32 -2.01 -4.02
C GLY A 306 0.69 -3.46 -4.35
N THR A 307 0.92 -3.75 -5.62
CA THR A 307 1.32 -5.09 -6.09
C THR A 307 2.67 -5.50 -5.50
N LEU A 308 3.65 -4.60 -5.50
CA LEU A 308 4.96 -4.87 -4.95
C LEU A 308 4.91 -5.10 -3.43
N ALA A 309 4.09 -4.35 -2.69
CA ALA A 309 3.88 -4.59 -1.25
C ALA A 309 3.25 -5.96 -0.97
N LEU A 310 2.25 -6.36 -1.78
CA LEU A 310 1.61 -7.68 -1.70
C LEU A 310 2.62 -8.80 -1.95
N VAL A 311 3.43 -8.66 -3.01
CA VAL A 311 4.40 -9.66 -3.43
C VAL A 311 5.51 -9.79 -2.40
N GLN A 312 6.12 -8.69 -1.96
CA GLN A 312 7.16 -8.74 -0.93
C GLN A 312 6.65 -9.40 0.35
N THR A 313 5.44 -9.08 0.79
CA THR A 313 4.84 -9.70 1.98
C THR A 313 4.56 -11.20 1.78
N ALA A 314 4.07 -11.60 0.60
CA ALA A 314 3.84 -13.01 0.29
C ALA A 314 5.14 -13.82 0.21
N VAL A 315 6.19 -13.23 -0.37
CA VAL A 315 7.54 -13.79 -0.46
C VAL A 315 8.17 -13.95 0.93
N SER A 316 8.04 -12.95 1.80
CA SER A 316 8.55 -13.02 3.18
C SER A 316 7.94 -14.18 3.97
N LEU A 317 6.68 -14.57 3.69
CA LEU A 317 6.07 -15.72 4.35
C LEU A 317 6.76 -17.05 4.00
N GLN A 318 7.38 -17.17 2.82
CA GLN A 318 8.19 -18.35 2.47
C GLN A 318 9.41 -18.47 3.38
N SER A 319 10.06 -17.35 3.67
CA SER A 319 11.21 -17.29 4.60
C SER A 319 10.80 -17.69 6.02
N VAL A 320 9.64 -17.19 6.49
CA VAL A 320 9.08 -17.56 7.82
C VAL A 320 8.78 -19.07 7.90
N ALA A 321 8.21 -19.66 6.85
CA ALA A 321 7.97 -21.10 6.80
C ALA A 321 9.28 -21.91 6.77
N GLY A 322 10.24 -21.48 5.95
CA GLY A 322 11.54 -22.13 5.79
C GLY A 322 12.39 -22.18 7.07
N ALA A 323 12.16 -21.26 8.00
CA ALA A 323 12.81 -21.29 9.33
C ALA A 323 12.30 -22.43 10.23
N GLY A 324 11.16 -23.05 9.90
CA GLY A 324 10.61 -24.23 10.59
C GLY A 324 10.04 -24.00 11.99
N ALA A 325 10.28 -22.84 12.61
CA ALA A 325 9.86 -22.53 13.98
C ALA A 325 8.35 -22.32 14.16
N ASN A 326 7.60 -22.12 13.07
CA ASN A 326 6.15 -21.84 13.07
C ASN A 326 5.33 -22.83 12.22
N GLY A 327 5.89 -24.01 11.93
CA GLY A 327 5.20 -25.05 11.16
C GLY A 327 5.34 -24.88 9.65
N SER A 328 4.54 -25.66 8.91
CA SER A 328 4.55 -25.63 7.45
C SER A 328 3.88 -24.36 6.92
N LEU A 329 4.09 -24.13 5.64
CA LEU A 329 3.48 -23.02 4.94
C LEU A 329 1.94 -23.08 4.93
N LYS A 330 1.38 -24.29 4.96
CA LYS A 330 -0.05 -24.56 5.14
C LYS A 330 -0.55 -24.16 6.53
N ASP A 331 0.23 -24.46 7.57
CA ASP A 331 -0.11 -24.13 8.97
C ASP A 331 -0.12 -22.62 9.21
N LEU A 332 0.83 -21.90 8.60
CA LEU A 332 0.91 -20.44 8.64
C LEU A 332 -0.33 -19.80 8.00
N ILE A 333 -0.72 -20.22 6.79
CA ILE A 333 -1.93 -19.70 6.12
C ILE A 333 -3.17 -19.95 6.98
N ALA A 334 -3.31 -21.15 7.55
CA ALA A 334 -4.45 -21.50 8.39
C ALA A 334 -4.53 -20.61 9.64
N SER A 335 -3.40 -20.35 10.29
CA SER A 335 -3.30 -19.51 11.49
C SER A 335 -3.61 -18.04 11.17
N LEU A 336 -3.02 -17.49 10.10
CA LEU A 336 -3.31 -16.13 9.62
C LEU A 336 -4.78 -15.98 9.25
N SER A 337 -5.37 -16.97 8.58
CA SER A 337 -6.79 -16.91 8.19
C SER A 337 -7.73 -16.84 9.39
N ALA A 338 -7.43 -17.60 10.46
CA ALA A 338 -8.21 -17.54 11.70
C ALA A 338 -8.08 -16.16 12.36
N ALA A 339 -6.87 -15.63 12.44
CA ALA A 339 -6.59 -14.31 13.02
C ALA A 339 -7.26 -13.16 12.23
N VAL A 340 -7.18 -13.19 10.90
CA VAL A 340 -7.85 -12.22 10.03
C VAL A 340 -9.37 -12.30 10.19
N LYS A 341 -9.95 -13.51 10.30
CA LYS A 341 -11.38 -13.69 10.55
C LYS A 341 -11.80 -13.04 11.87
N GLU A 342 -10.99 -13.14 12.91
CA GLU A 342 -11.21 -12.50 14.21
C GLU A 342 -10.93 -10.98 14.20
N GLY A 343 -10.23 -10.48 13.18
CA GLY A 343 -9.81 -9.09 13.10
C GLY A 343 -8.65 -8.75 14.04
N LYS A 344 -7.87 -9.77 14.43
CA LYS A 344 -6.80 -9.65 15.41
C LYS A 344 -5.52 -10.37 14.97
N VAL A 345 -4.82 -9.82 13.98
CA VAL A 345 -3.52 -10.36 13.54
C VAL A 345 -2.40 -9.86 14.47
N SER A 346 -2.08 -8.57 14.43
CA SER A 346 -0.95 -8.02 15.22
C SER A 346 -1.29 -7.83 16.71
N ASN A 347 -2.57 -7.69 17.06
CA ASN A 347 -3.08 -7.56 18.43
C ASN A 347 -3.82 -8.84 18.91
N SER A 348 -3.50 -9.99 18.32
CA SER A 348 -4.12 -11.26 18.71
C SER A 348 -3.91 -11.60 20.18
N ASP A 349 -4.92 -12.14 20.85
CA ASP A 349 -4.76 -12.74 22.19
C ASP A 349 -4.10 -14.13 22.12
N ASN A 350 -3.87 -14.64 20.90
CA ASN A 350 -3.25 -15.94 20.66
C ASN A 350 -1.73 -15.79 20.49
N GLU A 351 -0.96 -16.34 21.44
CA GLU A 351 0.51 -16.30 21.44
C GLU A 351 1.14 -16.85 20.14
N ILE A 352 0.52 -17.84 19.50
CA ILE A 352 1.01 -18.40 18.22
C ILE A 352 0.87 -17.36 17.11
N VAL A 353 -0.27 -16.68 17.05
CA VAL A 353 -0.55 -15.65 16.04
C VAL A 353 0.36 -14.43 16.26
N GLN A 354 0.56 -14.00 17.50
CA GLN A 354 1.50 -12.92 17.83
C GLN A 354 2.93 -13.24 17.36
N LYS A 355 3.39 -14.48 17.60
CA LYS A 355 4.71 -14.93 17.16
C LYS A 355 4.82 -14.94 15.62
N ILE A 356 3.80 -15.46 14.93
CA ILE A 356 3.74 -15.45 13.47
C ILE A 356 3.76 -14.02 12.92
N ALA A 357 2.98 -13.10 13.49
CA ALA A 357 2.94 -11.70 13.07
C ALA A 357 4.29 -11.00 13.29
N ALA A 358 4.95 -11.22 14.43
CA ALA A 358 6.26 -10.65 14.72
C ALA A 358 7.37 -11.19 13.80
N GLU A 359 7.36 -12.49 13.48
CA GLU A 359 8.32 -13.06 12.53
C GLU A 359 8.04 -12.63 11.10
N LEU A 360 6.77 -12.51 10.71
CA LEU A 360 6.38 -11.96 9.41
C LEU A 360 6.84 -10.50 9.27
N GLN A 361 6.65 -9.65 10.29
CA GLN A 361 7.12 -8.26 10.30
C GLN A 361 8.63 -8.18 10.05
N LYS A 362 9.43 -9.02 10.74
CA LYS A 362 10.89 -9.07 10.53
C LYS A 362 11.26 -9.54 9.13
N ALA A 363 10.59 -10.57 8.62
CA ALA A 363 10.86 -11.10 7.28
C ALA A 363 10.49 -10.08 6.19
N VAL A 364 9.38 -9.36 6.36
CA VAL A 364 8.94 -8.27 5.48
C VAL A 364 9.94 -7.12 5.47
N GLU A 365 10.40 -6.69 6.65
CA GLU A 365 11.43 -5.66 6.78
C GLU A 365 12.72 -6.09 6.08
N ASN A 366 13.15 -7.34 6.24
CA ASN A 366 14.34 -7.85 5.56
C ASN A 366 14.19 -7.81 4.04
N THR A 367 13.08 -8.33 3.52
CA THR A 367 12.80 -8.36 2.07
C THR A 367 12.75 -6.94 1.48
N SER A 368 12.06 -6.01 2.15
CA SER A 368 11.92 -4.65 1.64
C SER A 368 13.21 -3.84 1.74
N LEU A 369 14.03 -4.05 2.79
CA LEU A 369 15.37 -3.46 2.92
C LEU A 369 16.32 -3.93 1.81
N ILE A 370 16.39 -5.24 1.56
CA ILE A 370 17.23 -5.81 0.49
C ILE A 370 16.79 -5.23 -0.85
N PHE A 371 15.50 -5.33 -1.15
CA PHE A 371 14.96 -4.91 -2.45
C PHE A 371 15.23 -3.42 -2.70
N ALA A 372 14.86 -2.54 -1.76
CA ALA A 372 15.06 -1.11 -1.92
C ALA A 372 16.55 -0.73 -1.99
N ALA A 373 17.41 -1.31 -1.16
CA ALA A 373 18.83 -0.96 -1.15
C ALA A 373 19.54 -1.38 -2.45
N VAL A 374 19.25 -2.57 -2.97
CA VAL A 374 19.85 -3.05 -4.22
C VAL A 374 19.27 -2.29 -5.41
N VAL A 375 17.95 -2.09 -5.46
CA VAL A 375 17.30 -1.39 -6.57
C VAL A 375 17.78 0.06 -6.70
N THR A 376 17.90 0.75 -5.58
CA THR A 376 18.31 2.17 -5.54
C THR A 376 19.83 2.36 -5.56
N GLY A 377 20.60 1.33 -5.18
CA GLY A 377 22.04 1.44 -4.96
C GLY A 377 22.42 2.17 -3.66
N GLU A 378 21.45 2.54 -2.83
CA GLU A 378 21.65 3.33 -1.60
C GLU A 378 21.70 2.43 -0.36
N GLY A 379 22.72 2.60 0.50
CA GLY A 379 22.74 1.98 1.84
C GLY A 379 22.80 0.44 1.85
N ILE A 380 23.41 -0.18 0.83
CA ILE A 380 23.47 -1.65 0.68
C ILE A 380 24.13 -2.32 1.88
N ASP A 381 25.28 -1.81 2.34
CA ASP A 381 26.02 -2.43 3.45
C ASP A 381 25.23 -2.33 4.77
N GLU A 382 24.59 -1.20 5.02
CA GLU A 382 23.74 -0.98 6.19
C GLU A 382 22.52 -1.90 6.17
N ALA A 383 21.87 -2.05 5.01
CA ALA A 383 20.72 -2.94 4.84
C ALA A 383 21.10 -4.41 5.12
N PHE A 384 22.18 -4.91 4.52
CA PHE A 384 22.62 -6.29 4.75
C PHE A 384 23.14 -6.55 6.16
N THR A 385 23.70 -5.54 6.83
CA THR A 385 24.06 -5.63 8.26
C THR A 385 22.81 -5.85 9.11
N LYS A 386 21.79 -5.02 8.91
CA LYS A 386 20.52 -5.14 9.66
C LYS A 386 19.78 -6.46 9.36
N VAL A 387 19.78 -6.91 8.11
CA VAL A 387 19.22 -8.21 7.73
C VAL A 387 19.97 -9.35 8.42
N ALA A 388 21.31 -9.33 8.42
CA ALA A 388 22.11 -10.34 9.09
C ALA A 388 21.84 -10.40 10.60
N GLU A 389 21.72 -9.23 11.26
CA GLU A 389 21.32 -9.12 12.67
C GLU A 389 19.95 -9.75 12.92
N ASN A 390 18.96 -9.44 12.06
CA ASN A 390 17.60 -9.99 12.15
C ASN A 390 17.56 -11.51 11.97
N LEU A 391 18.43 -12.06 11.11
CA LEU A 391 18.56 -13.50 10.87
C LEU A 391 19.47 -14.20 11.89
N GLY A 392 20.13 -13.45 12.79
CA GLY A 392 21.08 -14.00 13.76
C GLY A 392 22.39 -14.50 13.16
N ILE A 393 22.75 -14.01 11.97
CA ILE A 393 24.00 -14.37 11.26
C ILE A 393 25.11 -13.46 11.76
N THR A 394 26.12 -14.05 12.42
CA THR A 394 27.28 -13.30 12.95
C THR A 394 28.58 -13.58 12.19
N ASP A 395 28.62 -14.59 11.34
CA ASP A 395 29.81 -14.95 10.55
C ASP A 395 29.95 -14.03 9.33
N PRO A 396 31.03 -13.24 9.22
CA PRO A 396 31.26 -12.36 8.08
C PRO A 396 31.22 -13.07 6.71
N ASP A 397 31.67 -14.32 6.63
CA ASP A 397 31.67 -15.08 5.37
C ASP A 397 30.26 -15.49 4.95
N GLU A 398 29.36 -15.77 5.92
CA GLU A 398 27.95 -16.06 5.65
C GLU A 398 27.17 -14.79 5.29
N ILE A 399 27.47 -13.66 5.94
CA ILE A 399 26.90 -12.34 5.59
C ILE A 399 27.29 -11.97 4.15
N ALA A 400 28.56 -12.16 3.77
CA ALA A 400 29.02 -11.88 2.42
C ALA A 400 28.33 -12.76 1.36
N LYS A 401 28.09 -14.04 1.66
CA LYS A 401 27.34 -14.95 0.77
C LYS A 401 25.88 -14.54 0.63
N LEU A 402 25.20 -14.21 1.73
CA LEU A 402 23.83 -13.71 1.71
C LEU A 402 23.74 -12.45 0.84
N LYS A 403 24.67 -11.50 1.05
CA LYS A 403 24.77 -10.28 0.25
C LYS A 403 24.92 -10.58 -1.24
N ASP A 404 25.87 -11.42 -1.63
CA ASP A 404 26.12 -11.75 -3.04
C ASP A 404 24.90 -12.44 -3.69
N LYS A 405 24.30 -13.43 -3.02
CA LYS A 405 23.12 -14.15 -3.54
C LYS A 405 21.90 -13.25 -3.68
N ALA A 406 21.55 -12.50 -2.64
CA ALA A 406 20.39 -11.63 -2.63
C ALA A 406 20.54 -10.45 -3.60
N THR A 407 21.74 -9.88 -3.73
CA THR A 407 22.01 -8.82 -4.72
C THR A 407 21.76 -9.34 -6.14
N LYS A 408 22.30 -10.51 -6.49
CA LYS A 408 22.06 -11.12 -7.81
C LYS A 408 20.59 -11.41 -8.07
N ALA A 409 19.87 -11.88 -7.05
CA ALA A 409 18.43 -12.15 -7.17
C ALA A 409 17.67 -10.87 -7.51
N VAL A 410 17.91 -9.76 -6.78
CA VAL A 410 17.25 -8.48 -7.06
C VAL A 410 17.69 -7.89 -8.41
N GLU A 411 18.97 -7.99 -8.78
CA GLU A 411 19.45 -7.54 -10.09
C GLU A 411 18.76 -8.32 -11.24
N ASP A 412 18.50 -9.62 -11.07
CA ASP A 412 17.73 -10.42 -12.04
C ASP A 412 16.27 -9.96 -12.13
N VAL A 413 15.64 -9.64 -11.00
CA VAL A 413 14.29 -9.04 -10.98
C VAL A 413 14.28 -7.70 -11.72
N GLN A 414 15.27 -6.83 -11.50
CA GLN A 414 15.38 -5.56 -12.20
C GLN A 414 15.58 -5.73 -13.70
N ALA A 415 16.44 -6.68 -14.10
CA ALA A 415 16.66 -6.99 -15.52
C ALA A 415 15.36 -7.45 -16.20
N LYS A 416 14.61 -8.37 -15.56
CA LYS A 416 13.33 -8.86 -16.08
C LYS A 416 12.26 -7.76 -16.11
N ALA A 417 12.17 -6.93 -15.07
CA ALA A 417 11.28 -5.79 -15.05
C ALA A 417 11.57 -4.84 -16.22
N LYS A 418 12.84 -4.57 -16.49
CA LYS A 418 13.29 -3.75 -17.61
C LYS A 418 12.97 -4.37 -18.97
N GLU A 419 13.19 -5.68 -19.13
CA GLU A 419 12.80 -6.42 -20.34
C GLU A 419 11.29 -6.33 -20.62
N LYS A 420 10.47 -6.24 -19.57
CA LYS A 420 9.01 -6.13 -19.65
C LYS A 420 8.49 -4.68 -19.63
N GLY A 421 9.38 -3.67 -19.55
CA GLY A 421 9.02 -2.26 -19.47
C GLY A 421 8.35 -1.82 -18.17
N LEU A 422 8.56 -2.57 -17.09
CA LEU A 422 8.01 -2.34 -15.74
C LEU A 422 9.01 -1.69 -14.78
N ASP A 423 10.21 -1.34 -15.26
CA ASP A 423 11.27 -0.69 -14.47
C ASP A 423 11.03 0.82 -14.28
N LYS A 424 10.10 1.40 -15.04
CA LYS A 424 9.70 2.80 -14.94
C LYS A 424 9.16 3.07 -13.54
N ASP A 425 9.89 3.88 -12.78
CA ASP A 425 9.59 4.26 -11.38
C ASP A 425 9.82 3.15 -10.33
N LEU A 426 10.47 2.03 -10.69
CA LEU A 426 10.73 0.94 -9.75
C LEU A 426 11.56 1.38 -8.53
N ASN A 427 12.50 2.32 -8.72
CA ASN A 427 13.32 2.88 -7.63
C ASN A 427 12.48 3.61 -6.58
N GLU A 428 11.60 4.51 -7.02
CA GLU A 428 10.73 5.27 -6.12
C GLU A 428 9.68 4.36 -5.50
N THR A 429 9.11 3.45 -6.29
CA THR A 429 8.17 2.43 -5.81
C THR A 429 8.80 1.55 -4.73
N ALA A 430 10.07 1.15 -4.89
CA ALA A 430 10.79 0.38 -3.88
C ALA A 430 11.00 1.16 -2.57
N LYS A 431 11.31 2.46 -2.66
CA LYS A 431 11.42 3.35 -1.47
C LYS A 431 10.07 3.50 -0.77
N GLU A 432 9.01 3.71 -1.54
CA GLU A 432 7.64 3.83 -1.03
C GLU A 432 7.18 2.54 -0.35
N VAL A 433 7.39 1.38 -0.99
CA VAL A 433 7.03 0.07 -0.43
C VAL A 433 7.84 -0.27 0.81
N LYS A 434 9.14 0.05 0.83
CA LYS A 434 9.95 -0.09 2.04
C LYS A 434 9.32 0.66 3.21
N LYS A 435 8.91 1.91 3.00
CA LYS A 435 8.25 2.73 4.02
C LYS A 435 6.88 2.17 4.42
N ALA A 436 6.06 1.77 3.44
CA ALA A 436 4.74 1.19 3.69
C ALA A 436 4.83 -0.10 4.52
N LEU A 437 5.86 -0.91 4.29
CA LEU A 437 6.09 -2.19 4.96
C LEU A 437 6.89 -2.09 6.26
N GLU A 438 7.22 -0.89 6.75
CA GLU A 438 7.86 -0.70 8.08
C GLU A 438 6.99 -1.26 9.21
N LYS A 439 5.66 -1.28 9.01
CA LYS A 439 4.70 -1.82 9.96
C LYS A 439 3.55 -2.51 9.23
N ILE A 440 3.38 -3.80 9.48
CA ILE A 440 2.30 -4.62 8.94
C ILE A 440 1.21 -4.89 9.99
N GLY A 441 -0.01 -5.12 9.50
CA GLY A 441 -1.22 -5.25 10.32
C GLY A 441 -1.56 -3.98 11.12
N CYS A 442 -2.28 -4.12 12.23
CA CYS A 442 -2.82 -2.97 12.97
C CYS A 442 -2.65 -3.11 14.48
N GLU A 443 -2.61 -1.96 15.16
CA GLU A 443 -2.60 -1.91 16.62
C GLU A 443 -4.01 -2.10 17.22
N ASP A 444 -5.05 -1.60 16.55
CA ASP A 444 -6.47 -1.75 16.93
C ASP A 444 -7.25 -2.62 15.92
N ASN A 445 -8.58 -2.74 16.04
CA ASN A 445 -9.45 -3.60 15.19
C ASN A 445 -9.45 -3.26 13.68
N CYS A 446 -8.75 -2.21 13.26
CA CYS A 446 -8.64 -1.75 11.87
C CYS A 446 -9.96 -1.47 11.15
N ASP A 447 -10.91 -0.79 11.78
CA ASP A 447 -12.15 -0.46 11.09
C ASP A 447 -11.90 0.58 9.98
N ALA A 448 -12.38 0.29 8.76
CA ALA A 448 -12.33 1.21 7.62
C ALA A 448 -13.32 2.36 7.87
N GLY A 449 -12.84 3.43 8.52
CA GLY A 449 -13.60 4.66 8.73
C GLY A 449 -13.63 5.58 7.50
N ASP A 450 -14.37 6.68 7.61
CA ASP A 450 -14.57 7.64 6.50
C ASP A 450 -13.26 8.20 5.92
N ASP A 451 -12.24 8.43 6.76
CA ASP A 451 -10.91 8.88 6.30
C ASP A 451 -10.20 7.84 5.41
N PHE A 452 -10.31 6.56 5.76
CA PHE A 452 -9.77 5.47 4.94
C PHE A 452 -10.49 5.42 3.59
N VAL A 453 -11.82 5.47 3.60
CA VAL A 453 -12.64 5.47 2.37
C VAL A 453 -12.30 6.65 1.47
N ALA A 454 -12.14 7.86 2.03
CA ALA A 454 -11.77 9.04 1.28
C ALA A 454 -10.37 8.93 0.65
N LYS A 455 -9.40 8.36 1.36
CA LYS A 455 -8.05 8.11 0.84
C LYS A 455 -8.05 7.03 -0.25
N VAL A 456 -8.81 5.96 -0.08
CA VAL A 456 -9.01 4.95 -1.13
C VAL A 456 -9.62 5.58 -2.38
N ALA A 457 -10.65 6.41 -2.24
CA ALA A 457 -11.27 7.09 -3.37
C ALA A 457 -10.28 8.00 -4.12
N ALA A 458 -9.44 8.75 -3.39
CA ALA A 458 -8.40 9.60 -3.98
C ALA A 458 -7.34 8.79 -4.74
N GLU A 459 -6.92 7.66 -4.18
CA GLU A 459 -5.97 6.74 -4.82
C GLU A 459 -6.56 6.12 -6.10
N LEU A 460 -7.80 5.64 -6.07
CA LEU A 460 -8.49 5.11 -7.25
C LEU A 460 -8.63 6.18 -8.36
N GLU A 461 -8.96 7.43 -8.03
CA GLU A 461 -9.05 8.51 -9.00
C GLU A 461 -7.68 8.80 -9.68
N SER A 462 -6.59 8.72 -8.91
CA SER A 462 -5.22 8.81 -9.42
C SER A 462 -4.91 7.69 -10.43
N GLN A 463 -5.28 6.45 -10.08
CA GLN A 463 -5.08 5.29 -10.96
C GLN A 463 -5.92 5.37 -12.24
N ILE A 464 -7.19 5.77 -12.14
CA ILE A 464 -8.07 6.02 -13.30
C ILE A 464 -7.44 7.05 -14.24
N THR A 465 -6.92 8.15 -13.70
CA THR A 465 -6.29 9.21 -14.50
C THR A 465 -5.08 8.67 -15.27
N THR A 466 -4.22 7.92 -14.59
CA THR A 466 -3.02 7.31 -15.17
C THR A 466 -3.37 6.36 -16.32
N ILE A 467 -4.30 5.42 -16.10
CA ILE A 467 -4.72 4.44 -17.12
C ILE A 467 -5.42 5.17 -18.28
N THR A 468 -6.23 6.19 -18.01
CA THR A 468 -6.91 6.97 -19.06
C THR A 468 -5.90 7.67 -19.98
N SER A 469 -4.83 8.24 -19.42
CA SER A 469 -3.76 8.86 -20.22
C SER A 469 -3.00 7.84 -21.07
N ALA A 470 -2.70 6.67 -20.53
CA ALA A 470 -2.07 5.58 -21.29
C ALA A 470 -2.98 5.08 -22.43
N LEU A 471 -4.28 4.91 -22.15
CA LEU A 471 -5.28 4.49 -23.13
C LEU A 471 -5.42 5.49 -24.29
N ALA A 472 -5.33 6.79 -24.03
CA ALA A 472 -5.38 7.81 -25.09
C ALA A 472 -4.21 7.67 -26.08
N THR A 473 -3.02 7.33 -25.58
CA THR A 473 -1.83 7.04 -26.40
C THR A 473 -2.05 5.78 -27.24
N ALA A 474 -2.51 4.69 -26.61
CA ALA A 474 -2.85 3.44 -27.28
C ALA A 474 -3.89 3.64 -28.40
N THR A 475 -4.93 4.42 -28.11
CA THR A 475 -6.02 4.73 -29.07
C THR A 475 -5.49 5.43 -30.32
N THR A 476 -4.53 6.35 -30.15
CA THR A 476 -3.90 7.06 -31.26
C THR A 476 -3.07 6.10 -32.13
N SER A 477 -2.27 5.23 -31.51
CA SER A 477 -1.45 4.24 -32.21
C SER A 477 -2.29 3.27 -33.04
N VAL A 478 -3.38 2.75 -32.47
CA VAL A 478 -4.28 1.82 -33.18
C VAL A 478 -5.05 2.52 -34.28
N SER A 479 -5.51 3.74 -34.07
CA SER A 479 -6.20 4.52 -35.12
C SER A 479 -5.29 4.76 -36.33
N LYS A 480 -3.99 5.03 -36.09
CA LYS A 480 -2.98 5.11 -37.14
C LYS A 480 -2.82 3.77 -37.85
N GLY A 481 -2.66 2.66 -37.12
CA GLY A 481 -2.55 1.32 -37.68
C GLY A 481 -3.75 0.90 -38.52
N VAL A 482 -4.97 1.20 -38.07
CA VAL A 482 -6.21 0.94 -38.84
C VAL A 482 -6.23 1.75 -40.14
N THR A 483 -5.77 3.00 -40.10
CA THR A 483 -5.67 3.84 -41.31
C THR A 483 -4.65 3.29 -42.30
N GLU A 484 -3.49 2.83 -41.81
CA GLU A 484 -2.46 2.18 -42.62
C GLU A 484 -2.96 0.86 -43.22
N LEU A 485 -3.66 0.02 -42.43
CA LEU A 485 -4.28 -1.21 -42.91
C LEU A 485 -5.31 -0.95 -44.01
N ASN A 486 -6.15 0.08 -43.86
CA ASN A 486 -7.11 0.45 -44.90
C ASN A 486 -6.40 0.91 -46.18
N THR A 487 -5.30 1.66 -46.06
CA THR A 487 -4.48 2.08 -47.21
C THR A 487 -3.88 0.87 -47.93
N VAL A 488 -3.38 -0.12 -47.18
CA VAL A 488 -2.88 -1.39 -47.72
C VAL A 488 -4.00 -2.14 -48.45
N LYS A 489 -5.18 -2.25 -47.85
CA LYS A 489 -6.36 -2.88 -48.48
C LYS A 489 -6.75 -2.20 -49.79
N GLU A 490 -6.78 -0.87 -49.82
CA GLU A 490 -7.07 -0.10 -51.04
C GLU A 490 -6.05 -0.39 -52.16
N LEU A 491 -4.76 -0.51 -51.82
CA LEU A 491 -3.72 -0.88 -52.79
C LEU A 491 -3.93 -2.31 -53.33
N GLY A 492 -4.29 -3.26 -52.46
CA GLY A 492 -4.62 -4.63 -52.86
C GLY A 492 -5.87 -4.70 -53.74
N ASP A 493 -6.89 -3.91 -53.42
CA ASP A 493 -8.20 -3.88 -54.12
C ASP A 493 -8.15 -3.12 -55.46
N ALA A 494 -7.16 -2.26 -55.66
CA ALA A 494 -6.90 -1.60 -56.95
C ALA A 494 -6.45 -2.55 -58.08
N GLY A 495 -6.29 -3.84 -57.76
CA GLY A 495 -5.91 -4.90 -58.68
C GLY A 495 -4.40 -5.07 -58.79
N LEU A 496 -3.92 -6.30 -58.59
CA LEU A 496 -2.50 -6.67 -58.57
C LEU A 496 -2.05 -7.31 -59.89
N ASP A 497 -2.33 -6.63 -61.01
CA ASP A 497 -2.15 -7.14 -62.38
C ASP A 497 -0.80 -6.79 -63.03
N THR A 498 0.02 -5.97 -62.37
CA THR A 498 1.35 -5.58 -62.85
C THR A 498 2.42 -5.71 -61.76
N THR A 499 3.67 -5.92 -62.18
CA THR A 499 4.84 -5.98 -61.29
C THR A 499 4.96 -4.76 -60.38
N ASP A 500 4.81 -3.54 -60.92
CA ASP A 500 4.92 -2.30 -60.12
C ASP A 500 3.86 -2.22 -59.03
N LYS A 501 2.62 -2.67 -59.32
CA LYS A 501 1.54 -2.68 -58.33
C LYS A 501 1.79 -3.73 -57.24
N VAL A 502 2.27 -4.92 -57.61
CA VAL A 502 2.64 -5.96 -56.64
C VAL A 502 3.78 -5.48 -55.74
N LEU A 503 4.81 -4.83 -56.30
CA LEU A 503 5.92 -4.27 -55.51
C LEU A 503 5.46 -3.17 -54.55
N ALA A 504 4.61 -2.24 -55.00
CA ALA A 504 4.08 -1.18 -54.16
C ALA A 504 3.19 -1.72 -53.02
N TYR A 505 2.29 -2.65 -53.33
CA TYR A 505 1.43 -3.30 -52.34
C TYR A 505 2.26 -4.12 -51.35
N SER A 506 3.18 -4.96 -51.82
CA SER A 506 4.02 -5.80 -50.95
C SER A 506 4.91 -4.97 -50.02
N SER A 507 5.40 -3.83 -50.51
CA SER A 507 6.16 -2.88 -49.68
C SER A 507 5.30 -2.22 -48.61
N ALA A 508 4.06 -1.83 -48.92
CA ALA A 508 3.15 -1.26 -47.94
C ALA A 508 2.76 -2.29 -46.86
N VAL A 509 2.50 -3.54 -47.28
CA VAL A 509 2.26 -4.68 -46.37
C VAL A 509 3.47 -4.92 -45.49
N PHE A 510 4.68 -4.93 -46.06
CA PHE A 510 5.92 -5.11 -45.30
C PHE A 510 6.09 -4.03 -44.23
N THR A 511 5.93 -2.75 -44.59
CA THR A 511 6.00 -1.63 -43.64
C THR A 511 5.01 -1.80 -42.49
N LEU A 512 3.74 -2.10 -42.80
CA LEU A 512 2.70 -2.31 -41.80
C LEU A 512 2.96 -3.53 -40.91
N SER A 513 3.41 -4.65 -41.50
CA SER A 513 3.70 -5.90 -40.79
C SER A 513 4.83 -5.75 -39.76
N GLY A 514 5.77 -4.83 -39.98
CA GLY A 514 6.82 -4.53 -38.99
C GLY A 514 6.27 -4.01 -37.66
N ASN A 515 5.08 -3.41 -37.65
CA ASN A 515 4.45 -2.92 -36.42
C ASN A 515 3.68 -4.02 -35.65
N LYS A 516 3.62 -5.25 -36.17
CA LYS A 516 2.82 -6.34 -35.57
C LYS A 516 3.32 -6.74 -34.19
N VAL A 517 4.64 -6.70 -33.94
CA VAL A 517 5.23 -6.94 -32.61
C VAL A 517 4.75 -5.88 -31.63
N ALA A 518 4.81 -4.60 -32.01
CA ALA A 518 4.33 -3.50 -31.18
C ALA A 518 2.82 -3.59 -30.91
N TYR A 519 1.99 -3.99 -31.88
CA TYR A 519 0.56 -4.21 -31.65
C TYR A 519 0.28 -5.43 -30.75
N SER A 520 1.09 -6.49 -30.85
CA SER A 520 0.96 -7.66 -29.98
C SER A 520 1.33 -7.30 -28.53
N GLN A 521 2.39 -6.50 -28.35
CA GLN A 521 2.74 -5.94 -27.05
C GLN A 521 1.62 -5.04 -26.52
N LEU A 522 1.05 -4.16 -27.36
CA LEU A 522 -0.06 -3.31 -26.97
C LEU A 522 -1.32 -4.12 -26.58
N GLN A 523 -1.55 -5.27 -27.23
CA GLN A 523 -2.62 -6.19 -26.85
C GLN A 523 -2.43 -6.70 -25.41
N VAL A 524 -1.19 -7.07 -25.05
CA VAL A 524 -0.83 -7.49 -23.69
C VAL A 524 -1.05 -6.35 -22.70
N GLU A 525 -0.54 -5.16 -22.99
CA GLU A 525 -0.67 -3.97 -22.13
C GLU A 525 -2.14 -3.58 -21.90
N LEU A 526 -2.97 -3.59 -22.94
CA LEU A 526 -4.40 -3.33 -22.82
C LEU A 526 -5.13 -4.41 -22.04
N SER A 527 -4.69 -5.66 -22.11
CA SER A 527 -5.25 -6.76 -21.32
C SER A 527 -4.94 -6.57 -19.83
N ALA A 528 -3.71 -6.18 -19.50
CA ALA A 528 -3.32 -5.85 -18.12
C ALA A 528 -4.10 -4.61 -17.60
N ALA A 529 -4.21 -3.56 -18.41
CA ALA A 529 -4.98 -2.37 -18.08
C ALA A 529 -6.46 -2.67 -17.85
N LEU A 530 -7.04 -3.61 -18.61
CA LEU A 530 -8.42 -4.05 -18.43
C LEU A 530 -8.63 -4.71 -17.07
N ASN A 531 -7.68 -5.53 -16.63
CA ASN A 531 -7.70 -6.15 -15.31
C ASN A 531 -7.69 -5.08 -14.23
N SER A 532 -6.73 -4.15 -14.27
CA SER A 532 -6.64 -3.05 -13.30
C SER A 532 -7.89 -2.18 -13.27
N ALA A 533 -8.44 -1.82 -14.44
CA ALA A 533 -9.67 -1.04 -14.51
C ALA A 533 -10.88 -1.80 -13.93
N THR A 534 -10.95 -3.12 -14.14
CA THR A 534 -12.00 -3.97 -13.57
C THR A 534 -11.87 -4.04 -12.05
N SER A 535 -10.65 -4.13 -11.52
CA SER A 535 -10.39 -4.11 -10.07
C SER A 535 -10.80 -2.77 -9.45
N ILE A 536 -10.42 -1.65 -10.07
CA ILE A 536 -10.84 -0.30 -9.67
C ILE A 536 -12.38 -0.20 -9.63
N ALA A 537 -13.07 -0.70 -10.66
CA ALA A 537 -14.53 -0.67 -10.71
C ALA A 537 -15.17 -1.51 -9.60
N SER A 538 -14.59 -2.69 -9.31
CA SER A 538 -15.01 -3.54 -8.20
C SER A 538 -14.88 -2.81 -6.85
N THR A 539 -13.73 -2.17 -6.57
CA THR A 539 -13.56 -1.41 -5.33
C THR A 539 -14.49 -0.20 -5.28
N ALA A 540 -14.59 0.59 -6.36
CA ALA A 540 -15.39 1.80 -6.41
C ALA A 540 -16.87 1.52 -6.11
N ALA A 541 -17.42 0.42 -6.62
CA ALA A 541 -18.79 -0.02 -6.33
C ALA A 541 -19.04 -0.27 -4.83
N GLY A 542 -18.00 -0.60 -4.06
CA GLY A 542 -18.07 -0.86 -2.63
C GLY A 542 -17.90 0.37 -1.72
N LEU A 543 -17.56 1.56 -2.26
CA LEU A 543 -17.30 2.77 -1.45
C LEU A 543 -18.58 3.51 -1.01
N GLY A 544 -19.74 3.15 -1.57
CA GLY A 544 -21.03 3.75 -1.25
C GLY A 544 -21.45 4.91 -2.16
N ASP A 545 -22.69 5.37 -1.98
CA ASP A 545 -23.38 6.29 -2.89
C ASP A 545 -22.67 7.65 -3.09
N GLU A 546 -21.90 8.12 -2.10
CA GLU A 546 -21.14 9.38 -2.17
C GLU A 546 -20.09 9.36 -3.30
N TYR A 547 -19.54 8.19 -3.59
CA TYR A 547 -18.49 7.99 -4.60
C TYR A 547 -19.01 7.40 -5.92
N GLN A 548 -20.33 7.44 -6.17
CA GLN A 548 -20.94 6.89 -7.39
C GLN A 548 -20.28 7.41 -8.69
N GLN A 549 -19.81 8.67 -8.70
CA GLN A 549 -19.10 9.23 -9.85
C GLN A 549 -17.81 8.45 -10.19
N LEU A 550 -17.13 7.90 -9.18
CA LEU A 550 -15.92 7.11 -9.35
C LEU A 550 -16.24 5.76 -10.00
N THR A 551 -17.33 5.11 -9.54
CA THR A 551 -17.87 3.90 -10.18
C THR A 551 -18.19 4.15 -11.64
N ASP A 552 -18.95 5.23 -11.94
CA ASP A 552 -19.31 5.59 -13.31
C ASP A 552 -18.07 5.82 -14.20
N LYS A 553 -17.04 6.51 -13.68
CA LYS A 553 -15.76 6.72 -14.40
C LYS A 553 -15.03 5.41 -14.67
N SER A 554 -14.96 4.53 -13.66
CA SER A 554 -14.27 3.24 -13.78
C SER A 554 -14.97 2.31 -14.78
N ASP A 555 -16.30 2.28 -14.80
CA ASP A 555 -17.08 1.53 -15.80
C ASP A 555 -16.86 2.05 -17.22
N VAL A 556 -16.82 3.38 -17.40
CA VAL A 556 -16.48 3.99 -18.68
C VAL A 556 -15.06 3.59 -19.12
N LEU A 557 -14.11 3.56 -18.20
CA LEU A 557 -12.73 3.16 -18.47
C LEU A 557 -12.63 1.69 -18.89
N VAL A 558 -13.27 0.77 -18.16
CA VAL A 558 -13.35 -0.66 -18.51
C VAL A 558 -13.86 -0.83 -19.93
N ASN A 559 -15.01 -0.21 -20.25
CA ASN A 559 -15.61 -0.30 -21.59
C ASN A 559 -14.69 0.26 -22.69
N ALA A 560 -14.00 1.37 -22.41
CA ALA A 560 -13.08 1.99 -23.36
C ALA A 560 -11.86 1.09 -23.64
N ILE A 561 -11.28 0.47 -22.61
CA ILE A 561 -10.16 -0.47 -22.76
C ILE A 561 -10.61 -1.72 -23.52
N THR A 562 -11.77 -2.31 -23.18
CA THR A 562 -12.32 -3.48 -23.88
C THR A 562 -12.52 -3.23 -25.37
N ALA A 563 -13.09 -2.07 -25.73
CA ALA A 563 -13.26 -1.66 -27.12
C ALA A 563 -11.91 -1.53 -27.83
N GLN A 564 -10.92 -0.95 -27.15
CA GLN A 564 -9.59 -0.73 -27.68
C GLN A 564 -8.81 -2.05 -27.87
N LEU A 565 -8.90 -2.98 -26.93
CA LEU A 565 -8.33 -4.32 -27.03
C LEU A 565 -8.90 -5.07 -28.23
N SER A 566 -10.22 -5.00 -28.42
CA SER A 566 -10.91 -5.60 -29.58
C SER A 566 -10.43 -5.00 -30.91
N ALA A 567 -10.17 -3.69 -30.94
CA ALA A 567 -9.63 -3.01 -32.11
C ALA A 567 -8.21 -3.46 -32.45
N VAL A 568 -7.33 -3.63 -31.43
CA VAL A 568 -5.97 -4.17 -31.62
C VAL A 568 -6.00 -5.59 -32.17
N VAL A 569 -6.81 -6.48 -31.59
CA VAL A 569 -6.94 -7.87 -32.04
C VAL A 569 -7.40 -7.91 -33.51
N THR A 570 -8.38 -7.09 -33.86
CA THR A 570 -8.88 -6.97 -35.24
C THR A 570 -7.79 -6.45 -36.18
N LEU A 571 -7.01 -5.47 -35.75
CA LEU A 571 -5.90 -4.91 -36.51
C LEU A 571 -4.82 -5.98 -36.79
N ILE A 572 -4.37 -6.70 -35.77
CA ILE A 572 -3.36 -7.78 -35.91
C ILE A 572 -3.84 -8.84 -36.89
N LYS A 573 -5.09 -9.28 -36.79
CA LYS A 573 -5.69 -10.26 -37.71
C LYS A 573 -5.73 -9.71 -39.14
N GLY A 574 -6.17 -8.46 -39.32
CA GLY A 574 -6.23 -7.82 -40.63
C GLY A 574 -4.85 -7.68 -41.29
N ILE A 575 -3.81 -7.39 -40.52
CA ILE A 575 -2.43 -7.37 -41.02
C ILE A 575 -2.03 -8.75 -41.55
N ALA A 576 -2.31 -9.82 -40.80
CA ALA A 576 -1.98 -11.19 -41.20
C ALA A 576 -2.71 -11.64 -42.49
N GLU A 577 -3.95 -11.19 -42.69
CA GLU A 577 -4.71 -11.45 -43.92
C GLU A 577 -4.05 -10.78 -45.15
N GLU A 578 -3.62 -9.52 -45.03
CA GLU A 578 -2.95 -8.82 -46.13
C GLU A 578 -1.52 -9.35 -46.38
N GLU A 579 -0.81 -9.83 -45.35
CA GLU A 579 0.47 -10.57 -45.50
C GLU A 579 0.30 -11.81 -46.39
N ALA A 580 -0.74 -12.62 -46.13
CA ALA A 580 -1.03 -13.80 -46.93
C ALA A 580 -1.37 -13.43 -48.39
N ARG A 581 -2.24 -12.42 -48.58
CA ARG A 581 -2.60 -11.91 -49.91
C ARG A 581 -1.40 -11.36 -50.68
N SER A 582 -0.48 -10.68 -50.00
CA SER A 582 0.77 -10.20 -50.58
C SER A 582 1.65 -11.35 -51.07
N ASN A 583 1.89 -12.34 -50.21
CA ASN A 583 2.71 -13.51 -50.56
C ASN A 583 2.16 -14.27 -51.78
N GLU A 584 0.83 -14.42 -51.89
CA GLU A 584 0.18 -15.02 -53.07
C GLU A 584 0.45 -14.21 -54.35
N ALA A 585 0.33 -12.88 -54.29
CA ALA A 585 0.60 -12.00 -55.43
C ALA A 585 2.07 -12.02 -55.86
N VAL A 586 3.00 -12.01 -54.89
CA VAL A 586 4.45 -12.10 -55.15
C VAL A 586 4.80 -13.43 -55.82
N ALA A 587 4.23 -14.54 -55.34
CA ALA A 587 4.45 -15.86 -55.93
C ALA A 587 3.91 -15.96 -57.36
N ALA A 588 2.73 -15.37 -57.63
CA ALA A 588 2.10 -15.41 -58.95
C ALA A 588 2.92 -14.72 -60.05
N PHE A 589 3.72 -13.70 -59.70
CA PHE A 589 4.59 -12.96 -60.62
C PHE A 589 6.07 -13.33 -60.52
N GLU A 590 6.43 -14.30 -59.66
CA GLU A 590 7.82 -14.72 -59.40
C GLU A 590 8.74 -13.56 -58.93
N LEU A 591 8.20 -12.62 -58.13
CA LEU A 591 8.88 -11.36 -57.75
C LEU A 591 9.64 -11.41 -56.42
N ALA A 592 9.91 -12.60 -55.86
CA ALA A 592 10.45 -12.74 -54.51
C ALA A 592 11.75 -11.93 -54.28
N LEU A 593 12.68 -11.95 -55.24
CA LEU A 593 13.94 -11.21 -55.15
C LEU A 593 13.72 -9.69 -55.22
N ASP A 594 12.89 -9.22 -56.16
CA ASP A 594 12.63 -7.79 -56.34
C ASP A 594 11.89 -7.20 -55.13
N VAL A 595 10.96 -7.95 -54.54
CA VAL A 595 10.26 -7.57 -53.30
C VAL A 595 11.25 -7.49 -52.13
N ALA A 596 12.14 -8.48 -51.97
CA ALA A 596 13.13 -8.44 -50.89
C ALA A 596 14.08 -7.25 -51.01
N LYS A 597 14.52 -6.90 -52.23
CA LYS A 597 15.32 -5.68 -52.48
C LYS A 597 14.55 -4.41 -52.14
N ASN A 598 13.29 -4.33 -52.58
CA ASN A 598 12.45 -3.18 -52.31
C ASN A 598 12.22 -3.00 -50.80
N ASN A 599 11.89 -4.08 -50.10
CA ASN A 599 11.71 -4.09 -48.64
C ASN A 599 12.99 -3.69 -47.90
N ALA A 600 14.16 -4.20 -48.33
CA ALA A 600 15.44 -3.80 -47.75
C ALA A 600 15.74 -2.31 -47.95
N SER A 601 15.42 -1.76 -49.13
CA SER A 601 15.56 -0.31 -49.40
C SER A 601 14.63 0.53 -48.52
N VAL A 602 13.37 0.12 -48.39
CA VAL A 602 12.36 0.80 -47.55
C VAL A 602 12.71 0.71 -46.07
N ALA A 603 13.18 -0.45 -45.60
CA ALA A 603 13.62 -0.62 -44.22
C ALA A 603 14.85 0.24 -43.93
N ASN A 604 15.81 0.34 -44.85
CA ASN A 604 16.99 1.20 -44.68
C ASN A 604 16.60 2.70 -44.57
N ALA A 605 15.66 3.16 -45.39
CA ALA A 605 15.16 4.53 -45.33
C ALA A 605 14.39 4.81 -44.02
N SER A 606 13.61 3.84 -43.56
CA SER A 606 12.85 3.92 -42.30
C SER A 606 13.79 3.94 -41.10
N LEU A 607 14.80 3.07 -41.10
CA LEU A 607 15.85 3.01 -40.08
C LEU A 607 16.57 4.36 -39.95
N GLY A 608 17.05 4.93 -41.06
CA GLY A 608 17.72 6.23 -41.04
C GLY A 608 16.83 7.39 -40.58
N SER A 609 15.51 7.32 -40.84
CA SER A 609 14.56 8.32 -40.37
C SER A 609 14.30 8.20 -38.87
N ALA A 610 14.16 6.97 -38.35
CA ALA A 610 13.99 6.71 -36.92
C ALA A 610 15.25 7.09 -36.13
N ASP A 611 16.44 6.77 -36.67
CA ASP A 611 17.73 7.10 -36.07
C ASP A 611 17.88 8.62 -35.90
N SER A 612 17.58 9.37 -36.97
CA SER A 612 17.58 10.83 -36.95
C SER A 612 16.59 11.41 -35.92
N ALA A 613 15.38 10.85 -35.83
CA ALA A 613 14.36 11.30 -34.88
C ALA A 613 14.78 11.02 -33.42
N ALA A 614 15.39 9.86 -33.16
CA ALA A 614 15.90 9.48 -31.85
C ALA A 614 17.07 10.36 -31.41
N MET A 615 17.98 10.73 -32.33
CA MET A 615 19.06 11.70 -32.06
C MET A 615 18.52 13.09 -31.70
N VAL A 616 17.44 13.56 -32.36
CA VAL A 616 16.79 14.83 -32.01
C VAL A 616 16.20 14.77 -30.61
N ALA A 617 15.46 13.71 -30.28
CA ALA A 617 14.89 13.54 -28.95
C ALA A 617 15.99 13.43 -27.86
N GLN A 618 17.13 12.81 -28.17
CA GLN A 618 18.28 12.74 -27.26
C GLN A 618 18.84 14.15 -26.98
N ALA A 619 18.95 14.99 -28.01
CA ALA A 619 19.43 16.36 -27.86
C ALA A 619 18.44 17.24 -27.06
N ASP A 620 17.15 17.06 -27.28
CA ASP A 620 16.09 17.75 -26.53
C ASP A 620 16.11 17.36 -25.05
N LEU A 621 16.25 16.06 -24.75
CA LEU A 621 16.41 15.58 -23.38
C LEU A 621 17.66 16.13 -22.73
N SER A 622 18.80 16.10 -23.41
CA SER A 622 20.07 16.64 -22.90
C SER A 622 19.93 18.12 -22.52
N THR A 623 19.23 18.90 -23.35
CA THR A 623 18.95 20.32 -23.08
C THR A 623 18.05 20.49 -21.85
N ALA A 624 17.01 19.67 -21.70
CA ALA A 624 16.15 19.73 -20.52
C ALA A 624 16.89 19.31 -19.24
N MET A 625 17.75 18.28 -19.32
CA MET A 625 18.57 17.81 -18.21
C MET A 625 19.59 18.85 -17.75
N MET A 626 20.14 19.68 -18.64
CA MET A 626 20.97 20.82 -18.21
C MET A 626 20.21 21.79 -17.27
N ALA A 627 18.91 21.97 -17.47
CA ALA A 627 18.09 22.81 -16.58
C ALA A 627 17.77 22.12 -15.25
N VAL A 628 17.66 20.78 -15.26
CA VAL A 628 17.57 19.95 -14.04
C VAL A 628 18.87 20.04 -13.24
N ASP A 629 20.02 19.88 -13.88
CA ASP A 629 21.34 19.93 -13.23
C ASP A 629 21.65 21.33 -12.66
N ALA A 630 21.11 22.39 -13.27
CA ALA A 630 21.26 23.76 -12.81
C ALA A 630 20.20 24.18 -11.76
N ALA A 631 19.21 23.33 -11.48
CA ALA A 631 18.11 23.67 -10.59
C ALA A 631 18.59 23.83 -9.14
N MET A 632 18.05 24.84 -8.45
CA MET A 632 18.34 25.11 -7.05
C MET A 632 17.05 25.06 -6.23
N LEU A 633 17.15 24.63 -4.98
CA LEU A 633 16.03 24.51 -4.03
C LEU A 633 16.24 25.41 -2.80
N ASP A 634 17.05 26.44 -2.92
CA ASP A 634 17.44 27.37 -1.85
C ASP A 634 16.41 28.48 -1.58
N THR A 635 15.52 28.75 -2.54
CA THR A 635 14.42 29.75 -2.40
C THR A 635 13.12 29.19 -2.96
N LYS A 636 11.98 29.80 -2.60
CA LYS A 636 10.66 29.40 -3.13
C LYS A 636 10.61 29.57 -4.64
N GLU A 637 11.08 30.70 -5.16
CA GLU A 637 11.11 31.00 -6.59
C GLU A 637 11.98 30.00 -7.36
N ASN A 638 13.17 29.68 -6.83
CA ASN A 638 14.04 28.68 -7.44
C ASN A 638 13.43 27.28 -7.38
N ALA A 639 12.76 26.91 -6.30
CA ALA A 639 12.05 25.62 -6.20
C ALA A 639 10.88 25.52 -7.19
N VAL A 640 10.11 26.60 -7.41
CA VAL A 640 9.07 26.63 -8.46
C VAL A 640 9.68 26.51 -9.85
N ALA A 641 10.81 27.18 -10.11
CA ALA A 641 11.53 27.03 -11.38
C ALA A 641 12.09 25.61 -11.56
N ALA A 642 12.64 25.01 -10.50
CA ALA A 642 13.12 23.64 -10.47
C ALA A 642 12.01 22.62 -10.77
N LEU A 643 10.81 22.82 -10.21
CA LEU A 643 9.63 22.02 -10.50
C LEU A 643 9.28 22.06 -12.00
N ALA A 644 9.29 23.26 -12.60
CA ALA A 644 9.02 23.41 -14.03
C ALA A 644 10.11 22.76 -14.90
N SER A 645 11.39 22.89 -14.52
CA SER A 645 12.51 22.22 -15.20
C SER A 645 12.38 20.70 -15.15
N ALA A 646 12.05 20.15 -13.97
CA ALA A 646 11.80 18.73 -13.77
C ALA A 646 10.67 18.22 -14.67
N GLN A 647 9.52 18.89 -14.68
CA GLN A 647 8.37 18.50 -15.52
C GLN A 647 8.68 18.54 -17.01
N SER A 648 9.46 19.54 -17.46
CA SER A 648 9.94 19.60 -18.85
C SER A 648 10.85 18.41 -19.18
N ALA A 649 11.80 18.08 -18.30
CA ALA A 649 12.70 16.93 -18.49
C ALA A 649 11.96 15.59 -18.48
N ILE A 650 10.94 15.42 -17.62
CA ILE A 650 10.05 14.25 -17.61
C ILE A 650 9.38 14.07 -18.98
N ILE A 651 8.81 15.13 -19.55
CA ILE A 651 8.18 15.09 -20.87
C ILE A 651 9.18 14.66 -21.95
N GLN A 652 10.39 15.23 -21.93
CA GLN A 652 11.43 14.89 -22.91
C GLN A 652 11.98 13.47 -22.72
N ALA A 653 12.06 12.98 -21.49
CA ALA A 653 12.48 11.61 -21.20
C ALA A 653 11.46 10.61 -21.76
N MET A 654 10.16 10.85 -21.58
CA MET A 654 9.11 10.03 -22.17
C MET A 654 9.12 10.09 -23.71
N ALA A 655 9.39 11.26 -24.29
CA ALA A 655 9.54 11.41 -25.74
C ALA A 655 10.74 10.62 -26.28
N LEU A 656 11.90 10.67 -25.60
CA LEU A 656 13.07 9.88 -25.96
C LEU A 656 12.81 8.38 -25.87
N SER A 657 12.17 7.92 -24.78
CA SER A 657 11.78 6.52 -24.63
C SER A 657 10.89 6.05 -25.79
N THR A 658 9.92 6.88 -26.19
CA THR A 658 9.07 6.60 -27.36
C THR A 658 9.89 6.48 -28.65
N LYS A 659 10.83 7.40 -28.88
CA LYS A 659 11.69 7.37 -30.09
C LYS A 659 12.73 6.26 -30.08
N ALA A 660 13.19 5.84 -28.91
CA ALA A 660 14.03 4.65 -28.76
C ALA A 660 13.27 3.39 -29.18
N ASN A 661 12.01 3.24 -28.75
CA ASN A 661 11.17 2.10 -29.16
C ASN A 661 10.84 2.10 -30.65
N GLU A 662 10.56 3.27 -31.24
CA GLU A 662 10.40 3.41 -32.69
C GLU A 662 11.68 3.00 -33.46
N LEU A 663 12.87 3.39 -32.96
CA LEU A 663 14.16 3.00 -33.54
C LEU A 663 14.40 1.50 -33.42
N ALA A 664 14.13 0.89 -32.27
CA ALA A 664 14.24 -0.56 -32.07
C ALA A 664 13.35 -1.32 -33.06
N SER A 665 12.10 -0.88 -33.23
CA SER A 665 11.16 -1.50 -34.18
C SER A 665 11.65 -1.38 -35.63
N ALA A 666 12.17 -0.21 -36.02
CA ALA A 666 12.75 -0.01 -37.34
C ALA A 666 14.01 -0.86 -37.57
N ALA A 667 14.83 -1.07 -36.54
CA ALA A 667 16.01 -1.92 -36.58
C ALA A 667 15.64 -3.40 -36.76
N ASP A 668 14.64 -3.91 -36.03
CA ASP A 668 14.15 -5.28 -36.18
C ASP A 668 13.56 -5.53 -37.58
N GLN A 669 12.81 -4.56 -38.10
CA GLN A 669 12.29 -4.61 -39.46
C GLN A 669 13.42 -4.60 -40.50
N ALA A 670 14.48 -3.83 -40.29
CA ALA A 670 15.67 -3.81 -41.13
C ALA A 670 16.45 -5.13 -41.10
N GLU A 671 16.62 -5.76 -39.92
CA GLU A 671 17.27 -7.08 -39.81
C GLU A 671 16.41 -8.16 -40.49
N THR A 672 15.09 -8.10 -40.35
CA THR A 672 14.16 -9.02 -41.03
C THR A 672 14.25 -8.90 -42.56
N ALA A 673 14.28 -7.67 -43.09
CA ALA A 673 14.47 -7.44 -44.52
C ALA A 673 15.85 -7.89 -45.01
N ALA A 674 16.90 -7.60 -44.24
CA ALA A 674 18.26 -8.02 -44.55
C ALA A 674 18.38 -9.55 -44.60
N ALA A 675 17.84 -10.25 -43.61
CA ALA A 675 17.83 -11.71 -43.57
C ALA A 675 17.04 -12.31 -44.74
N SER A 676 15.88 -11.74 -45.05
CA SER A 676 15.04 -12.18 -46.18
C SER A 676 15.76 -12.01 -47.52
N LEU A 677 16.43 -10.88 -47.75
CA LEU A 677 17.22 -10.64 -48.95
C LEU A 677 18.44 -11.57 -49.01
N ALA A 678 19.18 -11.72 -47.91
CA ALA A 678 20.36 -12.60 -47.84
C ALA A 678 20.04 -14.06 -48.16
N ALA A 679 18.86 -14.55 -47.76
CA ALA A 679 18.43 -15.93 -47.99
C ALA A 679 18.24 -16.27 -49.48
N ILE A 680 17.91 -15.28 -50.32
CA ILE A 680 17.58 -15.48 -51.74
C ILE A 680 18.55 -14.80 -52.70
N ALA A 681 19.44 -13.93 -52.22
CA ALA A 681 20.41 -13.20 -53.02
C ALA A 681 21.48 -14.12 -53.62
N SER A 682 21.58 -14.13 -54.96
CA SER A 682 22.64 -14.83 -55.70
C SER A 682 23.80 -13.92 -56.09
N GLU A 683 23.51 -12.67 -56.42
CA GLU A 683 24.47 -11.66 -56.88
C GLU A 683 25.18 -10.98 -55.70
N GLU A 684 26.46 -10.62 -55.88
CA GLU A 684 27.26 -10.03 -54.81
C GLU A 684 26.72 -8.69 -54.33
N ILE A 685 26.18 -7.87 -55.24
CA ILE A 685 25.62 -6.55 -54.91
C ILE A 685 24.43 -6.65 -53.93
N ASP A 686 23.61 -7.69 -54.08
CA ASP A 686 22.43 -7.91 -53.25
C ASP A 686 22.83 -8.47 -51.87
N LYS A 687 23.86 -9.34 -51.84
CA LYS A 687 24.45 -9.82 -50.59
C LYS A 687 25.11 -8.70 -49.80
N THR A 688 25.81 -7.79 -50.48
CA THR A 688 26.40 -6.60 -49.85
C THR A 688 25.30 -5.71 -49.27
N MET A 689 24.23 -5.43 -50.03
CA MET A 689 23.09 -4.64 -49.54
C MET A 689 22.47 -5.25 -48.28
N ALA A 690 22.25 -6.56 -48.27
CA ALA A 690 21.73 -7.27 -47.09
C ALA A 690 22.69 -7.19 -45.89
N ALA A 691 24.01 -7.39 -46.12
CA ALA A 691 25.01 -7.34 -45.06
C ALA A 691 25.16 -5.93 -44.46
N GLU A 692 25.15 -4.89 -45.29
CA GLU A 692 25.21 -3.49 -44.84
C GLU A 692 23.98 -3.11 -44.03
N LEU A 693 22.78 -3.51 -44.48
CA LEU A 693 21.54 -3.26 -43.75
C LEU A 693 21.53 -3.98 -42.40
N SER A 694 21.97 -5.24 -42.35
CA SER A 694 22.06 -5.99 -41.09
C SER A 694 23.05 -5.35 -40.10
N ALA A 695 24.19 -4.86 -40.60
CA ALA A 695 25.16 -4.17 -39.76
C ALA A 695 24.60 -2.84 -39.21
N ALA A 696 23.86 -2.08 -40.04
CA ALA A 696 23.20 -0.85 -39.61
C ALA A 696 22.09 -1.13 -38.57
N ALA A 697 21.26 -2.15 -38.81
CA ALA A 697 20.21 -2.57 -37.89
C ALA A 697 20.77 -2.89 -36.51
N LYS A 698 21.82 -3.71 -36.42
CA LYS A 698 22.48 -4.07 -35.15
C LYS A 698 23.03 -2.87 -34.40
N LEU A 699 23.61 -1.90 -35.12
CA LEU A 699 24.10 -0.66 -34.51
C LEU A 699 22.95 0.16 -33.94
N SER A 700 21.85 0.31 -34.69
CA SER A 700 20.66 1.03 -34.26
C SER A 700 19.91 0.33 -33.13
N THR A 701 19.89 -1.00 -33.06
CA THR A 701 19.37 -1.75 -31.90
C THR A 701 20.16 -1.40 -30.64
N ALA A 702 21.50 -1.47 -30.70
CA ALA A 702 22.34 -1.11 -29.56
C ALA A 702 22.16 0.36 -29.14
N PHE A 703 22.03 1.27 -30.11
CA PHE A 703 21.76 2.68 -29.85
C PHE A 703 20.38 2.90 -29.23
N ALA A 704 19.33 2.23 -29.72
CA ALA A 704 17.99 2.30 -29.13
C ALA A 704 17.98 1.87 -27.66
N THR A 705 18.69 0.78 -27.31
CA THR A 705 18.84 0.36 -25.91
C THR A 705 19.56 1.41 -25.07
N GLU A 706 20.65 2.00 -25.57
CA GLU A 706 21.36 3.08 -24.86
C GLU A 706 20.45 4.31 -24.63
N LEU A 707 19.60 4.65 -25.60
CA LEU A 707 18.66 5.75 -25.48
C LEU A 707 17.53 5.47 -24.49
N ALA A 708 17.02 4.25 -24.46
CA ALA A 708 16.03 3.83 -23.48
C ALA A 708 16.59 3.94 -22.05
N ASP A 709 17.82 3.50 -21.82
CA ASP A 709 18.50 3.58 -20.53
C ASP A 709 18.73 5.03 -20.08
N LYS A 710 19.15 5.89 -21.03
CA LYS A 710 19.28 7.33 -20.79
C LYS A 710 17.95 7.99 -20.43
N ALA A 711 16.88 7.62 -21.13
CA ALA A 711 15.54 8.13 -20.84
C ALA A 711 15.07 7.72 -19.44
N ALA A 712 15.24 6.45 -19.06
CA ALA A 712 14.88 5.94 -17.73
C ALA A 712 15.67 6.63 -16.60
N THR A 713 16.98 6.79 -16.78
CA THR A 713 17.85 7.51 -15.82
C THR A 713 17.41 8.96 -15.66
N ALA A 714 17.18 9.66 -16.77
CA ALA A 714 16.75 11.06 -16.74
C ALA A 714 15.38 11.24 -16.10
N LEU A 715 14.44 10.32 -16.37
CA LEU A 715 13.11 10.31 -15.75
C LEU A 715 13.24 10.22 -14.23
N THR A 716 14.04 9.28 -13.72
CA THR A 716 14.27 9.10 -12.28
C THR A 716 14.83 10.37 -11.63
N THR A 717 15.88 10.95 -12.22
CA THR A 717 16.50 12.19 -11.73
C THR A 717 15.51 13.35 -11.73
N ALA A 718 14.74 13.52 -12.80
CA ALA A 718 13.77 14.60 -12.94
C ALA A 718 12.60 14.46 -11.94
N THR A 719 12.05 13.25 -11.76
CA THR A 719 10.98 12.97 -10.77
C THR A 719 11.45 13.21 -9.34
N THR A 720 12.70 12.86 -9.02
CA THR A 720 13.32 13.16 -7.72
C THR A 720 13.38 14.67 -7.47
N LEU A 721 13.80 15.44 -8.48
CA LEU A 721 13.82 16.91 -8.39
C LEU A 721 12.40 17.48 -8.26
N GLU A 722 11.41 16.96 -9.00
CA GLU A 722 10.01 17.39 -8.87
C GLU A 722 9.49 17.20 -7.43
N THR A 723 9.73 16.04 -6.83
CA THR A 723 9.31 15.73 -5.46
C THR A 723 10.00 16.64 -4.44
N ASN A 724 11.32 16.79 -4.54
CA ASN A 724 12.09 17.67 -3.68
C ASN A 724 11.66 19.13 -3.84
N ALA A 725 11.36 19.58 -5.06
CA ALA A 725 10.86 20.91 -5.33
C ALA A 725 9.48 21.15 -4.68
N LYS A 726 8.54 20.20 -4.82
CA LYS A 726 7.22 20.29 -4.16
C LYS A 726 7.33 20.36 -2.63
N SER A 727 8.16 19.49 -2.04
CA SER A 727 8.42 19.49 -0.60
C SER A 727 9.01 20.82 -0.13
N THR A 728 10.01 21.33 -0.84
CA THR A 728 10.63 22.64 -0.55
C THR A 728 9.64 23.79 -0.68
N ILE A 729 8.78 23.80 -1.71
CA ILE A 729 7.72 24.81 -1.87
C ILE A 729 6.78 24.78 -0.65
N ALA A 730 6.32 23.60 -0.25
CA ALA A 730 5.47 23.44 0.93
C ALA A 730 6.16 23.92 2.21
N LYS A 731 7.46 23.64 2.37
CA LYS A 731 8.25 24.13 3.50
C LYS A 731 8.33 25.67 3.52
N PHE A 732 8.55 26.32 2.39
CA PHE A 732 8.52 27.80 2.30
C PHE A 732 7.13 28.39 2.55
N GLU A 733 6.07 27.70 2.16
CA GLU A 733 4.70 28.12 2.48
C GLU A 733 4.38 28.01 3.97
N LEU A 734 4.88 26.97 4.62
CA LEU A 734 4.80 26.82 6.07
C LEU A 734 5.64 27.90 6.77
N LEU A 735 6.84 28.23 6.27
CA LEU A 735 7.67 29.30 6.83
C LEU A 735 6.92 30.64 6.98
N VAL A 736 6.09 31.00 5.99
CA VAL A 736 5.26 32.21 6.07
C VAL A 736 4.31 32.15 7.27
N LYS A 737 3.71 30.97 7.53
CA LYS A 737 2.85 30.75 8.71
C LYS A 737 3.66 30.74 9.99
N VAL A 738 4.87 30.18 9.99
CA VAL A 738 5.77 30.17 11.15
C VAL A 738 6.18 31.59 11.53
N LYS A 739 6.55 32.44 10.57
CA LYS A 739 6.84 33.86 10.81
C LYS A 739 5.64 34.59 11.43
N ALA A 740 4.44 34.33 10.92
CA ALA A 740 3.21 34.85 11.52
C ALA A 740 2.94 34.29 12.92
N GLY A 741 3.28 33.02 13.17
CA GLY A 741 3.23 32.38 14.48
C GLY A 741 4.17 33.05 15.49
N THR A 742 5.41 33.38 15.10
CA THR A 742 6.35 34.12 15.96
C THR A 742 5.83 35.51 16.31
N GLU A 743 5.21 36.20 15.36
CA GLU A 743 4.55 37.49 15.62
C GLU A 743 3.38 37.35 16.60
N GLN A 744 2.61 36.25 16.53
CA GLN A 744 1.54 35.95 17.48
C GLN A 744 2.09 35.59 18.86
N ALA A 745 3.14 34.76 18.93
CA ALA A 745 3.80 34.38 20.18
C ALA A 745 4.37 35.60 20.91
N ARG A 746 4.90 36.60 20.19
CA ARG A 746 5.30 37.91 20.74
C ARG A 746 4.17 38.59 21.52
N SER A 747 2.93 38.44 21.06
CA SER A 747 1.74 39.05 21.68
C SER A 747 1.11 38.21 22.79
N ALA A 748 1.62 37.00 23.05
CA ALA A 748 1.16 36.19 24.17
C ALA A 748 1.58 36.86 25.49
N THR A 749 0.63 37.48 26.18
CA THR A 749 0.84 38.07 27.51
C THR A 749 0.09 37.24 28.54
N LEU A 750 0.83 36.68 29.50
CA LEU A 750 0.29 35.92 30.63
C LEU A 750 -0.22 36.88 31.72
N ILE A 751 0.64 37.78 32.19
CA ILE A 751 0.37 38.76 33.25
C ILE A 751 1.07 40.08 32.87
N THR A 752 0.40 41.24 32.99
CA THR A 752 1.08 42.53 32.81
C THR A 752 1.88 42.90 34.07
N LYS A 753 2.83 43.84 33.96
CA LYS A 753 3.61 44.32 35.11
C LYS A 753 2.74 44.71 36.32
N THR A 754 1.55 45.27 36.06
CA THR A 754 0.60 45.71 37.08
C THR A 754 -0.06 44.52 37.79
N GLY A 755 -0.57 43.54 37.04
CA GLY A 755 -1.12 42.30 37.60
C GLY A 755 -0.07 41.45 38.32
N GLY A 756 1.18 41.45 37.83
CA GLY A 756 2.30 40.76 38.47
C GLY A 756 2.66 41.38 39.81
N GLN A 757 2.72 42.71 39.88
CA GLN A 757 2.91 43.43 41.14
C GLN A 757 1.75 43.15 42.11
N ALA A 758 0.51 43.10 41.62
CA ALA A 758 -0.65 42.78 42.45
C ALA A 758 -0.59 41.37 43.05
N LEU A 759 -0.13 40.37 42.28
CA LEU A 759 0.14 39.01 42.78
C LEU A 759 1.26 38.98 43.82
N PHE A 760 2.32 39.77 43.61
CA PHE A 760 3.42 39.84 44.55
C PHE A 760 2.98 40.50 45.86
N ASP A 761 2.33 41.66 45.78
CA ASP A 761 1.86 42.42 46.94
C ASP A 761 0.88 41.59 47.78
N ILE A 762 -0.06 40.88 47.15
CA ILE A 762 -0.98 40.02 47.90
C ILE A 762 -0.28 38.80 48.48
N SER A 763 0.72 38.22 47.79
CA SER A 763 1.49 37.10 48.32
C SER A 763 2.28 37.51 49.57
N GLU A 764 2.82 38.73 49.59
CA GLU A 764 3.46 39.32 50.77
C GLU A 764 2.46 39.48 51.93
N VAL A 765 1.25 39.99 51.64
CA VAL A 765 0.17 40.07 52.64
C VAL A 765 -0.20 38.70 53.18
N ILE A 766 -0.39 37.69 52.31
CA ILE A 766 -0.73 36.31 52.72
C ILE A 766 0.37 35.74 53.59
N TYR A 767 1.64 35.86 53.18
CA TYR A 767 2.80 35.34 53.93
C TYR A 767 2.93 35.98 55.32
N ASP A 768 2.81 37.30 55.38
CA ASP A 768 2.91 38.04 56.63
C ASP A 768 1.74 37.76 57.56
N VAL A 769 0.52 37.65 57.03
CA VAL A 769 -0.69 37.29 57.78
C VAL A 769 -0.62 35.84 58.25
N LEU A 770 -0.12 34.91 57.43
CA LEU A 770 0.16 33.53 57.83
C LEU A 770 1.15 33.48 58.99
N THR A 771 2.24 34.25 58.90
CA THR A 771 3.24 34.34 59.98
C THR A 771 2.62 34.91 61.26
N GLU A 772 1.80 35.97 61.11
CA GLU A 772 1.08 36.58 62.23
C GLU A 772 0.08 35.62 62.88
N ALA A 773 -0.71 34.89 62.08
CA ALA A 773 -1.65 33.87 62.52
C ALA A 773 -0.91 32.72 63.23
N TRP A 774 0.23 32.29 62.67
CA TRP A 774 1.05 31.24 63.26
C TRP A 774 1.62 31.64 64.62
N ASP A 775 2.00 32.91 64.80
CA ASP A 775 2.48 33.45 66.08
C ASP A 775 1.34 33.78 67.07
N TYR A 776 0.09 33.86 66.62
CA TYR A 776 -1.05 34.30 67.43
C TYR A 776 -1.57 33.24 68.42
N GLY A 777 -1.77 32.00 67.97
CA GLY A 777 -2.39 30.93 68.75
C GLY A 777 -2.83 29.74 67.89
N ASP A 778 -3.67 28.84 68.41
CA ASP A 778 -4.13 27.64 67.68
C ASP A 778 -5.32 27.93 66.75
N GLU A 779 -6.20 28.85 67.14
CA GLU A 779 -7.37 29.30 66.37
C GLU A 779 -7.59 30.82 66.52
N GLY A 780 -8.26 31.45 65.55
CA GLY A 780 -8.64 32.87 65.60
C GLY A 780 -9.74 33.22 64.60
N VAL A 781 -10.68 34.09 64.99
CA VAL A 781 -11.82 34.53 64.15
C VAL A 781 -11.85 36.04 64.03
N ASP A 782 -12.02 36.56 62.81
CA ASP A 782 -12.13 37.99 62.48
C ASP A 782 -10.98 38.84 63.07
N VAL A 783 -9.76 38.28 63.09
CA VAL A 783 -8.57 38.95 63.62
C VAL A 783 -8.11 40.02 62.62
N VAL A 784 -7.96 41.26 63.08
CA VAL A 784 -7.41 42.34 62.25
C VAL A 784 -5.89 42.20 62.22
N SER A 785 -5.29 42.12 61.03
CA SER A 785 -3.83 42.06 60.91
C SER A 785 -3.18 43.32 61.48
N THR A 786 -2.16 43.10 62.30
CA THR A 786 -1.34 44.16 62.88
C THR A 786 -0.36 44.75 61.86
N ARG A 787 0.00 43.98 60.83
CA ARG A 787 0.84 44.40 59.70
C ARG A 787 0.02 45.08 58.59
N TYR A 788 -1.19 44.57 58.32
CA TYR A 788 -2.08 45.09 57.28
C TYR A 788 -3.48 45.41 57.82
N PRO A 789 -3.72 46.60 58.41
CA PRO A 789 -4.97 46.91 59.11
C PRO A 789 -6.26 46.90 58.27
N ALA A 790 -6.14 46.87 56.94
CA ALA A 790 -7.29 46.73 56.02
C ALA A 790 -7.76 45.27 55.87
N TRP A 791 -6.93 44.32 56.30
CA TRP A 791 -7.14 42.88 56.20
C TRP A 791 -7.57 42.29 57.53
N THR A 792 -8.60 41.48 57.46
CA THR A 792 -9.06 40.60 58.55
C THR A 792 -8.82 39.16 58.14
N TYR A 793 -8.37 38.32 59.07
CA TYR A 793 -8.18 36.90 58.85
C TYR A 793 -8.84 36.06 59.93
N SER A 794 -9.29 34.87 59.54
CA SER A 794 -9.69 33.79 60.45
C SER A 794 -8.85 32.56 60.12
N PHE A 795 -8.40 31.82 61.13
CA PHE A 795 -7.57 30.65 60.93
C PHE A 795 -7.84 29.57 61.98
N ASP A 796 -7.62 28.32 61.59
CA ASP A 796 -7.56 27.15 62.47
C ASP A 796 -6.34 26.32 62.06
N LYS A 797 -5.39 26.12 62.98
CA LYS A 797 -4.18 25.37 62.70
C LYS A 797 -4.39 23.86 62.67
N ASP A 798 -5.35 23.36 63.44
CA ASP A 798 -5.64 21.92 63.52
C ASP A 798 -6.41 21.48 62.27
N ASP A 799 -7.36 22.32 61.82
CA ASP A 799 -8.15 22.08 60.61
C ASP A 799 -7.46 22.63 59.33
N LEU A 800 -6.29 23.29 59.46
CA LEU A 800 -5.52 23.92 58.37
C LEU A 800 -6.35 24.87 57.48
N GLU A 801 -7.21 25.66 58.11
CA GLU A 801 -8.07 26.63 57.43
C GLU A 801 -7.55 28.05 57.59
N LEU A 802 -7.62 28.84 56.51
CA LEU A 802 -7.32 30.27 56.52
C LEU A 802 -8.24 31.03 55.58
N ASP A 803 -8.95 32.01 56.13
CA ASP A 803 -9.76 32.97 55.40
C ASP A 803 -9.18 34.36 55.55
N LEU A 804 -8.78 35.00 54.45
CA LEU A 804 -8.39 36.41 54.40
C LEU A 804 -9.44 37.23 53.67
N MET A 805 -9.77 38.40 54.22
CA MET A 805 -10.66 39.37 53.58
C MET A 805 -10.13 40.79 53.75
N ASN A 806 -10.01 41.51 52.63
CA ASN A 806 -9.84 42.95 52.64
C ASN A 806 -11.20 43.62 52.76
N THR A 807 -11.42 44.28 53.89
CA THR A 807 -12.72 44.89 54.22
C THR A 807 -13.03 46.15 53.39
N VAL A 808 -12.04 46.72 52.71
CA VAL A 808 -12.16 47.95 51.92
C VAL A 808 -12.37 47.66 50.43
N THR A 809 -11.58 46.75 49.86
CA THR A 809 -11.58 46.42 48.42
C THR A 809 -12.46 45.22 48.09
N GLY A 810 -12.82 44.42 49.10
CA GLY A 810 -13.63 43.20 48.97
C GLY A 810 -12.84 42.01 48.41
N GLU A 811 -11.51 42.08 48.41
CA GLU A 811 -10.62 40.95 48.08
C GLU A 811 -10.78 39.83 49.10
N LYS A 812 -10.69 38.59 48.63
CA LYS A 812 -10.85 37.40 49.45
C LYS A 812 -9.91 36.31 48.99
N VAL A 813 -9.25 35.65 49.94
CA VAL A 813 -8.43 34.46 49.70
C VAL A 813 -8.81 33.45 50.77
N THR A 814 -9.16 32.25 50.35
CA THR A 814 -9.50 31.16 51.25
C THR A 814 -8.60 29.97 50.95
N VAL A 815 -8.10 29.33 51.99
CA VAL A 815 -7.26 28.15 51.96
C VAL A 815 -7.85 27.11 52.90
N ASN A 816 -7.93 25.86 52.46
CA ASN A 816 -8.28 24.72 53.29
C ASN A 816 -7.26 23.59 53.02
N GLY A 817 -6.75 22.97 54.08
CA GLY A 817 -5.64 22.04 54.00
C GLY A 817 -5.96 20.68 54.61
N SER A 818 -5.25 19.65 54.15
CA SER A 818 -5.28 18.32 54.74
C SER A 818 -3.87 17.75 54.86
N ILE A 819 -3.60 17.12 55.99
CA ILE A 819 -2.37 16.36 56.24
C ILE A 819 -2.62 14.90 55.85
N ASN A 820 -1.93 14.45 54.79
CA ASN A 820 -2.05 13.12 54.24
C ASN A 820 -0.72 12.37 54.38
N ASN A 821 -0.37 11.99 55.62
CA ASN A 821 0.84 11.26 55.97
C ASN A 821 2.13 12.01 55.61
N LYS A 822 2.66 11.82 54.39
CA LYS A 822 3.86 12.48 53.88
C LYS A 822 3.56 13.67 52.94
N ALA A 823 2.29 14.05 52.80
CA ALA A 823 1.89 15.16 51.94
C ALA A 823 1.02 16.16 52.70
N LEU A 824 1.25 17.45 52.46
CA LEU A 824 0.30 18.52 52.78
C LEU A 824 -0.38 18.93 51.49
N ILE A 825 -1.71 18.87 51.47
CA ILE A 825 -2.52 19.20 50.30
C ILE A 825 -3.44 20.35 50.67
N PHE A 826 -3.39 21.43 49.90
CA PHE A 826 -4.21 22.62 50.09
C PHE A 826 -5.09 22.83 48.88
N ALA A 827 -6.38 23.07 49.11
CA ALA A 827 -7.24 23.76 48.17
C ALA A 827 -7.24 25.25 48.49
N PHE A 828 -7.16 26.09 47.46
CA PHE A 828 -7.25 27.52 47.64
C PHE A 828 -8.05 28.18 46.53
N GLY A 829 -8.59 29.35 46.82
CA GLY A 829 -9.16 30.20 45.81
C GLY A 829 -9.49 31.57 46.32
N GLY A 830 -9.90 32.44 45.41
CA GLY A 830 -10.07 33.83 45.79
C GLY A 830 -10.16 34.80 44.64
N MET A 831 -10.37 36.06 45.00
CA MET A 831 -10.41 37.19 44.10
C MET A 831 -9.48 38.28 44.64
N ILE A 832 -8.53 38.68 43.81
CA ILE A 832 -7.56 39.75 44.08
C ILE A 832 -7.90 40.93 43.16
N LYS A 833 -7.83 42.16 43.68
CA LYS A 833 -8.13 43.38 42.94
C LYS A 833 -7.08 44.44 43.22
N SER A 834 -6.30 44.80 42.21
CA SER A 834 -5.32 45.88 42.34
C SER A 834 -5.97 47.26 42.34
N GLU A 835 -5.28 48.26 42.90
CA GLU A 835 -5.71 49.67 42.85
C GLU A 835 -5.83 50.20 41.41
N ASP A 836 -5.05 49.63 40.47
CA ASP A 836 -5.02 49.98 39.06
C ASP A 836 -6.08 49.23 38.21
N GLY A 837 -6.91 48.38 38.84
CA GLY A 837 -8.08 47.75 38.21
C GLY A 837 -7.86 46.34 37.65
N ALA A 838 -6.69 45.71 37.91
CA ALA A 838 -6.47 44.31 37.58
C ALA A 838 -7.31 43.41 38.50
N VAL A 839 -7.93 42.37 37.94
CA VAL A 839 -8.72 41.39 38.69
C VAL A 839 -8.18 40.00 38.40
N ILE A 840 -7.81 39.28 39.45
CA ILE A 840 -7.35 37.89 39.36
C ILE A 840 -8.32 37.03 40.13
N LYS A 841 -8.92 36.06 39.44
CA LYS A 841 -9.79 35.06 40.05
C LYS A 841 -9.07 33.73 39.99
N ILE A 842 -8.90 33.13 41.15
CA ILE A 842 -8.45 31.75 41.31
C ILE A 842 -9.73 30.94 41.52
N GLU A 843 -10.06 30.08 40.56
CA GLU A 843 -11.28 29.29 40.61
C GLU A 843 -11.17 28.20 41.68
N THR A 844 -12.20 28.13 42.51
CA THR A 844 -12.42 27.11 43.53
C THR A 844 -13.92 26.93 43.75
N LEU A 845 -14.36 25.76 44.21
CA LEU A 845 -15.73 25.53 44.63
C LEU A 845 -16.12 26.43 45.81
N ALA A 846 -17.40 26.79 45.88
CA ALA A 846 -17.92 27.62 46.98
C ALA A 846 -17.85 26.93 48.36
N ASN A 847 -17.74 25.60 48.37
CA ASN A 847 -17.49 24.80 49.57
C ASN A 847 -16.03 24.31 49.53
N MET A 848 -15.20 24.85 50.41
CA MET A 848 -13.77 24.54 50.45
C MET A 848 -13.47 23.10 50.89
N SER A 849 -14.37 22.47 51.65
CA SER A 849 -14.20 21.06 51.99
C SER A 849 -14.36 20.16 50.77
N ASP A 850 -15.26 20.51 49.85
CA ASP A 850 -15.44 19.77 48.58
C ASP A 850 -14.24 20.06 47.64
N ALA A 851 -13.77 21.31 47.60
CA ALA A 851 -12.57 21.70 46.84
C ALA A 851 -11.31 20.95 47.33
N LEU A 852 -11.17 20.77 48.65
CA LEU A 852 -10.06 20.03 49.25
C LEU A 852 -10.14 18.54 48.93
N GLU A 853 -11.34 17.95 48.92
CA GLU A 853 -11.54 16.56 48.48
C GLU A 853 -11.11 16.38 47.01
N ASP A 854 -11.52 17.29 46.12
CA ASP A 854 -11.08 17.30 44.71
C ASP A 854 -9.56 17.38 44.58
N CYS A 855 -8.89 18.23 45.37
CA CYS A 855 -7.43 18.34 45.38
C CYS A 855 -6.73 17.06 45.86
N VAL A 856 -7.28 16.40 46.88
CA VAL A 856 -6.75 15.12 47.39
C VAL A 856 -6.92 14.02 46.35
N ASP A 857 -8.09 13.93 45.73
CA ASP A 857 -8.39 12.97 44.67
C ASP A 857 -7.50 13.18 43.45
N ALA A 858 -7.26 14.41 43.03
CA ALA A 858 -6.37 14.75 41.93
C ALA A 858 -4.90 14.42 42.24
N TYR A 859 -4.43 14.73 43.45
CA TYR A 859 -3.09 14.38 43.90
C TYR A 859 -2.84 12.86 43.88
N TYR A 860 -3.83 12.06 44.26
CA TYR A 860 -3.75 10.60 44.20
C TYR A 860 -4.13 9.99 42.84
N GLY A 861 -4.42 10.83 41.83
CA GLY A 861 -4.74 10.41 40.46
C GLY A 861 -6.13 9.77 40.29
N VAL A 862 -7.05 9.98 41.23
CA VAL A 862 -8.45 9.56 41.16
C VAL A 862 -9.21 10.39 40.11
N ILE A 863 -8.87 11.68 39.98
CA ILE A 863 -9.35 12.59 38.93
C ILE A 863 -8.18 13.31 38.25
N SER A 864 -8.43 13.93 37.08
CA SER A 864 -7.42 14.75 36.37
C SER A 864 -7.21 16.09 37.08
N THR A 865 -5.98 16.62 37.06
CA THR A 865 -5.65 17.96 37.56
C THR A 865 -6.40 19.08 36.83
N GLU A 866 -6.81 18.86 35.57
CA GLU A 866 -7.65 19.81 34.82
C GLU A 866 -9.09 19.88 35.36
N GLN A 867 -9.56 18.81 35.98
CA GLN A 867 -10.90 18.70 36.57
C GLN A 867 -10.92 19.21 38.02
N SER A 868 -9.79 19.10 38.72
CA SER A 868 -9.59 19.59 40.08
C SER A 868 -9.67 21.11 40.22
N ASP A 869 -10.00 21.58 41.42
CA ASP A 869 -9.83 22.99 41.82
C ASP A 869 -8.36 23.42 41.90
N SER A 870 -8.12 24.67 42.30
CA SER A 870 -6.77 25.19 42.48
C SER A 870 -6.12 24.60 43.73
N CYS A 871 -5.02 23.86 43.53
CA CYS A 871 -4.41 23.01 44.54
C CYS A 871 -2.91 23.28 44.69
N LEU A 872 -2.40 23.03 45.89
CA LEU A 872 -0.97 22.97 46.20
C LEU A 872 -0.70 21.73 47.04
N ALA A 873 0.18 20.86 46.56
CA ALA A 873 0.66 19.68 47.26
C ALA A 873 2.16 19.82 47.56
N ILE A 874 2.53 19.58 48.81
CA ILE A 874 3.90 19.58 49.31
C ILE A 874 4.20 18.18 49.84
N ASP A 875 5.16 17.51 49.21
CA ASP A 875 5.62 16.18 49.58
C ASP A 875 6.82 16.27 50.50
N PHE A 876 6.86 15.44 51.54
CA PHE A 876 7.92 15.40 52.54
C PHE A 876 8.63 14.03 52.55
N GLU A 877 9.91 14.04 52.93
CA GLU A 877 10.68 12.80 53.12
C GLU A 877 10.08 11.90 54.22
N GLU A 878 9.58 12.52 55.28
CA GLU A 878 9.05 11.88 56.48
C GLU A 878 7.59 12.26 56.72
N GLU A 879 6.92 11.51 57.60
CA GLU A 879 5.54 11.83 58.01
C GLU A 879 5.50 13.16 58.76
N VAL A 880 4.57 14.04 58.40
CA VAL A 880 4.42 15.38 59.00
C VAL A 880 3.05 15.54 59.65
N ASN A 881 2.94 16.45 60.61
CA ASN A 881 1.69 16.92 61.21
C ASN A 881 1.71 18.45 61.35
N SER A 882 0.65 19.05 61.89
CA SER A 882 0.51 20.51 62.02
C SER A 882 1.66 21.18 62.80
N ASP A 883 2.27 20.47 63.75
CA ASP A 883 3.41 20.96 64.53
C ASP A 883 4.77 20.71 63.84
N THR A 884 4.90 19.65 63.04
CA THR A 884 6.19 19.23 62.45
C THR A 884 6.38 19.61 60.99
N ALA A 885 5.30 20.04 60.31
CA ALA A 885 5.29 20.44 58.90
C ALA A 885 6.33 21.53 58.55
N ILE A 886 6.56 22.48 59.45
CA ILE A 886 7.49 23.61 59.24
C ILE A 886 8.96 23.17 59.24
N ASP A 887 9.29 22.10 59.97
CA ASP A 887 10.65 21.59 60.11
C ASP A 887 10.96 20.39 59.18
N GLY A 888 10.00 19.97 58.36
CA GLY A 888 10.11 18.80 57.48
C GLY A 888 10.95 19.05 56.21
N THR A 889 11.65 18.01 55.74
CA THR A 889 12.39 18.05 54.46
C THR A 889 11.42 17.87 53.29
N VAL A 890 11.31 18.87 52.40
CA VAL A 890 10.45 18.85 51.22
C VAL A 890 11.12 18.06 50.08
N LEU A 891 10.39 17.10 49.50
CA LEU A 891 10.80 16.31 48.34
C LEU A 891 10.34 16.91 47.02
N ALA A 892 9.08 17.35 46.98
CA ALA A 892 8.47 17.91 45.79
C ALA A 892 7.37 18.90 46.16
N VAL A 893 7.16 19.87 45.28
CA VAL A 893 6.04 20.80 45.34
C VAL A 893 5.34 20.76 44.00
N ASN A 894 4.06 20.43 44.01
CA ASN A 894 3.22 20.39 42.83
C ASN A 894 1.99 21.25 43.07
N GLY A 895 1.73 22.22 42.21
CA GLY A 895 0.55 23.06 42.30
C GLY A 895 -0.04 23.31 40.93
N TRP A 896 -1.35 23.46 40.87
CA TRP A 896 -2.05 23.87 39.65
C TRP A 896 -3.23 24.73 40.04
N SER A 897 -3.52 25.74 39.23
CA SER A 897 -4.57 26.72 39.52
C SER A 897 -5.26 27.12 38.24
N ARG A 898 -6.59 27.07 38.26
CA ARG A 898 -7.40 27.66 37.21
C ARG A 898 -7.54 29.14 37.51
N VAL A 899 -7.07 29.98 36.59
CA VAL A 899 -7.02 31.42 36.79
C VAL A 899 -7.69 32.16 35.64
N GLU A 900 -8.49 33.16 36.00
CA GLU A 900 -8.96 34.22 35.10
C GLU A 900 -8.29 35.52 35.54
N ILE A 901 -7.40 36.05 34.70
CA ILE A 901 -6.70 37.32 34.91
C ILE A 901 -7.26 38.35 33.94
N ILE A 902 -7.82 39.42 34.48
CA ILE A 902 -8.38 40.55 33.74
C ILE A 902 -7.54 41.77 34.09
N ASP A 903 -6.58 42.13 33.24
CA ASP A 903 -5.64 43.22 33.51
C ASP A 903 -5.33 44.01 32.21
N GLY A 904 -5.96 45.17 32.05
CA GLY A 904 -5.83 46.02 30.85
C GLY A 904 -6.65 45.54 29.64
N ASP A 905 -6.10 45.70 28.43
CA ASP A 905 -6.75 45.35 27.14
C ASP A 905 -6.67 43.85 26.81
N SER A 906 -5.91 43.06 27.59
CA SER A 906 -5.66 41.63 27.37
C SER A 906 -5.99 40.83 28.64
N GLY A 907 -6.89 39.86 28.53
CA GLY A 907 -7.22 38.92 29.62
C GLY A 907 -6.69 37.51 29.32
N PHE A 908 -6.26 36.80 30.37
CA PHE A 908 -5.86 35.40 30.33
C PHE A 908 -6.89 34.52 31.04
N VAL A 909 -7.27 33.42 30.42
CA VAL A 909 -8.10 32.38 31.03
C VAL A 909 -7.45 31.03 30.77
N GLY A 910 -7.10 30.31 31.83
CA GLY A 910 -6.44 29.03 31.69
C GLY A 910 -5.92 28.45 33.00
N THR A 911 -4.98 27.53 32.88
CA THR A 911 -4.34 26.86 34.01
C THR A 911 -2.91 27.36 34.17
N LEU A 912 -2.54 27.69 35.39
CA LEU A 912 -1.17 27.92 35.82
C LEU A 912 -0.73 26.74 36.69
N SER A 913 0.36 26.09 36.33
CA SER A 913 0.93 24.96 37.07
C SER A 913 2.34 25.27 37.50
N LEU A 914 2.70 24.81 38.70
CA LEU A 914 4.05 24.83 39.24
C LEU A 914 4.45 23.39 39.59
N ALA A 915 5.66 23.01 39.24
CA ALA A 915 6.23 21.73 39.62
C ALA A 915 7.70 21.93 39.97
N GLY A 916 8.14 21.39 41.10
CA GLY A 916 9.54 21.36 41.48
C GLY A 916 9.84 20.10 42.28
N THR A 917 10.95 19.42 41.97
CA THR A 917 11.39 18.27 42.75
C THR A 917 12.84 18.44 43.16
N ASP A 918 13.16 18.08 44.41
CA ASP A 918 14.53 18.11 44.91
C ASP A 918 15.42 17.13 44.14
N SER A 919 14.84 16.03 43.63
CA SER A 919 15.56 15.02 42.85
C SER A 919 16.02 15.49 41.47
N SER A 920 15.30 16.43 40.85
CA SER A 920 15.60 16.92 39.50
C SER A 920 16.37 18.23 39.51
N SER A 921 16.45 18.95 40.64
CA SER A 921 16.90 20.34 40.73
C SER A 921 16.20 21.31 39.76
N ILE A 922 15.10 20.89 39.12
CA ILE A 922 14.39 21.66 38.10
C ILE A 922 13.03 22.06 38.66
N ALA A 923 12.76 23.37 38.62
CA ALA A 923 11.43 23.94 38.81
C ALA A 923 10.88 24.38 37.46
N ALA A 924 9.60 24.12 37.21
CA ALA A 924 8.89 24.54 36.01
C ALA A 924 7.59 25.25 36.36
N ILE A 925 7.32 26.36 35.69
CA ILE A 925 6.04 27.09 35.72
C ILE A 925 5.43 26.95 34.33
N THR A 926 4.27 26.33 34.24
CA THR A 926 3.55 26.14 32.97
C THR A 926 2.25 26.93 32.98
N ALA A 927 2.05 27.80 32.02
CA ALA A 927 0.78 28.47 31.79
C ALA A 927 0.16 27.95 30.49
N SER A 928 -1.06 27.45 30.55
CA SER A 928 -1.77 26.94 29.38
C SER A 928 -3.16 27.54 29.31
N GLY A 929 -3.51 28.19 28.19
CA GLY A 929 -4.82 28.83 28.08
C GLY A 929 -4.96 29.82 26.93
N LEU A 930 -5.98 30.68 27.05
CA LEU A 930 -6.37 31.64 26.04
C LEU A 930 -6.02 33.06 26.49
N THR A 931 -5.28 33.81 25.65
CA THR A 931 -5.07 35.26 25.80
C THR A 931 -5.43 35.98 24.51
N SER A 932 -6.33 36.97 24.57
CA SER A 932 -6.74 37.76 23.38
C SER A 932 -7.14 36.93 22.13
N GLY A 933 -7.67 35.72 22.33
CA GLY A 933 -8.05 34.78 21.24
C GLY A 933 -6.92 33.86 20.75
N LEU A 934 -5.72 33.96 21.32
CA LEU A 934 -4.59 33.06 21.08
C LEU A 934 -4.58 31.94 22.13
N ASN A 935 -4.63 30.69 21.68
CA ASN A 935 -4.50 29.52 22.54
C ASN A 935 -3.03 29.06 22.56
N PHE A 936 -2.41 29.01 23.73
CA PHE A 936 -0.99 28.74 23.86
C PHE A 936 -0.66 28.00 25.16
N THR A 937 0.52 27.38 25.19
CA THR A 937 1.18 26.92 26.41
C THR A 937 2.54 27.59 26.49
N ALA A 938 2.87 28.18 27.63
CA ALA A 938 4.18 28.73 27.93
C ALA A 938 4.77 28.00 29.14
N THR A 939 5.97 27.46 29.01
CA THR A 939 6.69 26.75 30.06
C THR A 939 7.98 27.48 30.37
N ILE A 940 8.13 27.93 31.61
CA ILE A 940 9.36 28.51 32.15
C ILE A 940 10.04 27.44 33.00
N SER A 941 11.26 27.07 32.67
CA SER A 941 12.06 26.07 33.39
C SER A 941 13.28 26.74 34.04
N ILE A 942 13.56 26.40 35.29
CA ILE A 942 14.66 26.92 36.09
C ILE A 942 15.41 25.71 36.68
N ASP A 943 16.66 25.49 36.26
CA ASP A 943 17.57 24.52 36.88
C ASP A 943 18.35 25.22 38.00
N GLY A 944 18.23 24.73 39.24
CA GLY A 944 18.87 25.25 40.45
C GLY A 944 20.09 24.46 40.92
N ASN A 945 20.74 23.67 40.06
CA ASN A 945 21.99 23.02 40.43
C ASN A 945 23.09 24.06 40.68
N TYR A 946 23.67 24.02 41.90
CA TYR A 946 24.66 24.92 42.52
C TYR A 946 25.96 25.24 41.72
N GLN A 947 26.07 24.95 40.42
CA GLN A 947 27.21 25.34 39.59
C GLN A 947 26.87 26.13 38.33
N GLU A 948 25.69 25.98 37.70
CA GLU A 948 25.28 26.74 36.51
C GLU A 948 23.74 26.76 36.41
N ASP A 949 23.08 27.83 36.87
CA ASP A 949 21.61 27.95 36.75
C ASP A 949 21.22 28.11 35.26
N LEU A 950 20.30 27.28 34.76
CA LEU A 950 19.78 27.34 33.40
C LEU A 950 18.34 27.83 33.41
N TYR A 951 18.07 28.89 32.65
CA TYR A 951 16.73 29.44 32.42
C TYR A 951 16.26 29.03 31.03
N GLY A 952 15.10 28.40 30.93
CA GLY A 952 14.45 28.03 29.67
C GLY A 952 13.04 28.59 29.58
N LEU A 953 12.64 29.04 28.40
CA LEU A 953 11.28 29.39 28.06
C LEU A 953 10.88 28.66 26.78
N GLU A 954 9.74 28.00 26.82
CA GLU A 954 9.10 27.36 25.67
C GLU A 954 7.71 27.95 25.49
N ILE A 955 7.35 28.35 24.26
CA ILE A 955 6.01 28.81 23.89
C ILE A 955 5.50 27.93 22.75
N GLN A 956 4.46 27.17 23.02
CA GLN A 956 3.72 26.39 22.04
C GLN A 956 2.43 27.13 21.68
N LEU A 957 2.16 27.30 20.39
CA LEU A 957 0.84 27.76 19.94
C LEU A 957 0.03 26.54 19.52
N HIS A 958 -1.18 26.39 20.08
CA HIS A 958 -2.11 25.30 19.76
C HIS A 958 -2.82 25.56 18.43
N ASN A 959 -2.03 25.72 17.37
CA ASN A 959 -2.45 25.92 16.00
C ASN A 959 -2.32 24.60 15.21
N GLY A 960 -2.98 24.52 14.05
CA GLY A 960 -2.99 23.30 13.24
C GLY A 960 -1.65 22.90 12.60
N PHE A 961 -0.54 23.56 12.94
CA PHE A 961 0.80 23.25 12.43
C PHE A 961 1.87 23.13 13.53
N GLY A 962 1.47 23.07 14.80
CA GLY A 962 2.35 22.74 15.94
C GLY A 962 3.54 23.68 16.08
N TYR A 963 3.28 25.00 16.11
CA TYR A 963 4.33 26.01 16.32
C TYR A 963 4.92 25.93 17.73
N GLU A 964 6.23 26.07 17.82
CA GLU A 964 7.00 26.11 19.07
C GLU A 964 8.13 27.14 18.99
N LEU A 965 8.27 27.97 20.01
CA LEU A 965 9.41 28.87 20.23
C LEU A 965 10.12 28.43 21.50
N PHE A 966 11.39 28.08 21.39
CA PHE A 966 12.23 27.75 22.53
C PHE A 966 13.35 28.78 22.64
N ILE A 967 13.62 29.27 23.85
CA ILE A 967 14.77 30.10 24.20
C ILE A 967 15.33 29.68 25.55
N GLY A 968 16.65 29.68 25.70
CA GLY A 968 17.29 29.41 26.98
C GLY A 968 18.65 30.08 27.11
N ALA A 969 19.07 30.28 28.36
CA ALA A 969 20.35 30.87 28.73
C ALA A 969 20.85 30.28 30.04
N ARG A 970 22.18 30.20 30.17
CA ARG A 970 22.82 30.04 31.48
C ARG A 970 22.85 31.39 32.18
N ASP A 971 22.92 31.38 33.51
CA ASP A 971 23.05 32.63 34.27
C ASP A 971 24.23 33.49 33.77
N GLY A 972 23.93 34.75 33.44
CA GLY A 972 24.89 35.71 32.88
C GLY A 972 25.25 35.56 31.40
N GLU A 973 24.63 34.64 30.65
CA GLU A 973 24.78 34.49 29.20
C GLU A 973 23.57 35.06 28.43
N ASP A 974 23.74 35.32 27.13
CA ASP A 974 22.66 35.79 26.25
C ASP A 974 21.72 34.63 25.87
N PHE A 975 20.41 34.90 25.74
CA PHE A 975 19.43 33.89 25.31
C PHE A 975 19.69 33.40 23.88
N SER A 976 19.56 32.08 23.70
CA SER A 976 19.61 31.42 22.40
C SER A 976 18.54 30.33 22.29
N GLY A 977 18.11 30.01 21.07
CA GLY A 977 17.14 28.94 20.88
C GLY A 977 16.66 28.80 19.44
N SER A 978 15.45 28.31 19.25
CA SER A 978 14.91 27.99 17.93
C SER A 978 13.40 28.23 17.82
N VAL A 979 12.95 28.42 16.58
CA VAL A 979 11.54 28.41 16.20
C VAL A 979 11.29 27.15 15.39
N ASN A 980 10.36 26.31 15.86
CA ASN A 980 10.04 25.02 15.28
C ASN A 980 8.56 24.96 14.85
N ALA A 981 8.26 24.06 13.92
CA ALA A 981 6.88 23.72 13.54
C ALA A 981 6.79 22.29 13.01
N ASN A 982 5.59 21.73 13.05
CA ASN A 982 5.33 20.41 12.48
C ASN A 982 5.33 20.48 10.94
N PHE A 983 6.26 19.75 10.32
CA PHE A 983 6.33 19.52 8.89
C PHE A 983 6.49 18.03 8.63
N ASN A 984 5.57 17.43 7.85
CA ASN A 984 5.53 15.99 7.58
C ASN A 984 5.53 15.12 8.85
N ASN A 985 4.72 15.49 9.86
CA ASN A 985 4.59 14.80 11.15
C ASN A 985 5.88 14.81 12.01
N MET A 986 6.82 15.70 11.72
CA MET A 986 8.05 15.90 12.50
C MET A 986 8.22 17.37 12.88
N ILE A 987 8.62 17.64 14.12
CA ILE A 987 9.03 18.98 14.56
C ILE A 987 10.33 19.34 13.85
N THR A 988 10.28 20.39 13.04
CA THR A 988 11.40 20.87 12.22
C THR A 988 11.77 22.28 12.62
N GLU A 989 13.07 22.59 12.72
CA GLU A 989 13.56 23.95 12.95
C GLU A 989 13.39 24.82 11.69
N PHE A 990 12.80 26.01 11.87
CA PHE A 990 12.57 27.02 10.84
C PHE A 990 13.42 28.28 11.03
N GLY A 991 13.91 28.54 12.24
CA GLY A 991 14.78 29.68 12.52
C GLY A 991 15.54 29.56 13.83
N GLN A 992 16.66 30.26 13.90
CA GLN A 992 17.50 30.36 15.09
C GLN A 992 17.27 31.68 15.80
N VAL A 993 17.13 31.61 17.11
CA VAL A 993 16.79 32.74 17.97
C VAL A 993 18.04 33.23 18.69
N THR A 994 18.24 34.54 18.73
CA THR A 994 19.29 35.21 19.51
C THR A 994 18.72 36.42 20.24
N GLU A 995 19.19 36.68 21.46
CA GLU A 995 18.83 37.89 22.21
C GLU A 995 19.24 39.18 21.49
N ILE A 996 18.37 40.19 21.54
CA ILE A 996 18.67 41.57 21.16
C ILE A 996 18.14 42.51 22.24
N THR A 997 18.54 43.79 22.20
CA THR A 997 18.00 44.79 23.11
C THR A 997 16.47 44.87 23.00
N ASN A 998 15.76 44.61 24.11
CA ASN A 998 14.29 44.66 24.20
C ASN A 998 13.57 43.63 23.29
N GLY A 999 14.15 42.43 23.08
CA GLY A 999 13.47 41.36 22.33
C GLY A 999 14.36 40.21 21.87
N ILE A 1000 13.93 39.53 20.80
CA ILE A 1000 14.68 38.46 20.12
C ILE A 1000 14.84 38.77 18.64
N SER A 1001 15.95 38.36 18.05
CA SER A 1001 16.13 38.29 16.60
C SER A 1001 16.03 36.85 16.17
N VAL A 1002 15.22 36.57 15.15
CA VAL A 1002 15.12 35.24 14.56
C VAL A 1002 15.71 35.28 13.16
N LYS A 1003 16.78 34.50 12.96
CA LYS A 1003 17.34 34.20 11.65
C LYS A 1003 16.66 32.96 11.09
N TYR A 1004 15.75 33.16 10.16
CA TYR A 1004 15.03 32.07 9.50
C TYR A 1004 15.91 31.34 8.48
N TYR A 1005 15.54 30.10 8.15
CA TYR A 1005 16.33 29.26 7.23
C TYR A 1005 16.41 29.85 5.80
N ASP A 1006 15.48 30.73 5.43
CA ASP A 1006 15.52 31.47 4.16
C ASP A 1006 16.52 32.64 4.17
N GLY A 1007 17.22 32.83 5.29
CA GLY A 1007 18.21 33.87 5.48
C GLY A 1007 17.62 35.22 5.90
N GLU A 1008 16.30 35.36 5.97
CA GLU A 1008 15.67 36.57 6.50
C GLU A 1008 15.89 36.64 8.02
N VAL A 1009 16.30 37.82 8.48
CA VAL A 1009 16.46 38.12 9.91
C VAL A 1009 15.36 39.10 10.28
N ILE A 1010 14.51 38.71 11.24
CA ILE A 1010 13.42 39.53 11.73
C ILE A 1010 13.63 39.78 13.22
N ASP A 1011 13.65 41.05 13.61
CA ASP A 1011 13.74 41.48 15.00
C ASP A 1011 12.33 41.62 15.58
N TYR A 1012 12.03 40.84 16.62
CA TYR A 1012 10.79 40.89 17.39
C TYR A 1012 11.08 41.64 18.69
N THR A 1013 10.64 42.89 18.76
CA THR A 1013 10.85 43.80 19.91
C THR A 1013 9.59 43.92 20.77
N ASP A 1014 9.71 44.49 21.98
CA ASP A 1014 8.61 44.66 22.95
C ASP A 1014 8.06 43.32 23.49
N ILE A 1015 8.97 42.38 23.73
CA ILE A 1015 8.65 41.07 24.32
C ILE A 1015 8.59 41.21 25.85
N THR A 1016 7.36 41.26 26.38
CA THR A 1016 7.10 41.57 27.79
C THR A 1016 7.57 40.50 28.78
N PHE A 1017 7.68 39.24 28.36
CA PHE A 1017 8.11 38.14 29.23
C PHE A 1017 9.63 38.05 29.46
N LEU A 1018 10.46 38.62 28.57
CA LEU A 1018 11.93 38.60 28.69
C LEU A 1018 12.46 39.62 29.71
N ASP A 1019 11.81 40.77 29.80
CA ASP A 1019 12.15 41.83 30.76
C ASP A 1019 11.64 41.54 32.18
N SER A 1020 10.78 40.53 32.34
CA SER A 1020 10.23 40.09 33.64
C SER A 1020 10.85 38.79 34.17
N SER A 1021 11.64 38.09 33.35
CA SER A 1021 12.41 36.90 33.75
C SER A 1021 13.83 37.20 34.25
N LYS A 1022 14.34 38.43 34.03
CA LYS A 1022 15.54 38.97 34.69
C LYS A 1022 15.14 39.75 35.94
#